data_AF-A0A7V2TUI9-F1
#
_entry.id   AF-A0A7V2TUI9-F1
#
_cell.length_a   1.000
_cell.length_b   1.000
_cell.length_c   1.000
_cell.angle_alpha   90.00
_cell.angle_beta   90.00
_cell.angle_gamma   90.00
#
_symmetry.space_group_name_H-M   'P 1'
#
loop_
_entity.id
_entity.type
_entity.pdbx_description
1 polymer ?
#
loop_
_entity_poly.entity_id
_entity_poly.type
_entity_poly.pdbx_seq_one_letter_code
_entity_poly.pdbx_strand_id
1 'polypeptide(L)'
;MERTLRFTLNGKDLETRADPGTSLLRFLRDELRLTGTKNGCSSGHCGACTVLLDGIPAKSCLLKLGRLAGKRVETIEGVSQTPEGRAVQAAFLASGAVQCGFCTPGMILSTLGLLRRNPDPAPGEIREGLRGNLCRCTGYVKILDAVGLAARWLRHPEEMGKKAESGLGRSVPDLDGEAKVKGSLAFADDLYPEGMLHGKILWSPHPHAEIIRVDTRDAGAVPGVRAVLTAGDVPGHNGMGSLTPDQPVLCRDRVRFVGDAVAVAFAETPEAAEEAVRRVQVNYRELPGVYSPQEGLDPESPRLHPGGNLCKHLVHEAGDPEEGFRRAALVVEGRFETPFVEHAYLEPEAGVGRVDGEGVVTVQSPTQFPFEMRRQLAKVLNLPEEKVRVIATPLGGAFGSKLDNTVEALVALGAYRLRRPVKITLTREESIKLSTKRHAFRMDYRVGLDSRGRLLAVDAKLLSDAGPYTALSPRVIDQACIFACGPYRVPNVRIEGWAVFTNNANGSAFRGFGINQPAVAMESLLDEAARRLGIDPFEIRLINALRAGDPTISGEVLKVSVATEATLRAARAALREELPAWKALRTPGKRIGIGVASGFKNVGAGKGKVDDAGAIFSLREDGRVLLRASAVDMGQGIRTALVQVAAEVLGIEEGRIDIITGDTALTIPHGGAVGERQTLISGKAVELAAREFKARLLRKATEFCERSPGELKLRGGEILGPGGIPLFSLADLAGRLKKAGEEVEVKYYYAAPRTFALADREARLRVPPEEYRNYPAYAYTTQVAVVEVDEATGRVRVRKIIAAHDCGRA
;
A
#
# COMPACT_ATOMS: atom_id res chain seq x y z
N MET A 1 25.43 -37.85 -16.68
CA MET A 1 25.14 -38.50 -15.39
C MET A 1 24.58 -37.44 -14.46
N GLU A 2 23.30 -37.52 -14.09
CA GLU A 2 22.72 -36.65 -13.07
C GLU A 2 23.43 -36.92 -11.74
N ARG A 3 24.12 -35.90 -11.22
CA ARG A 3 24.91 -36.02 -10.00
C ARG A 3 23.97 -35.79 -8.81
N THR A 4 23.75 -36.83 -8.01
CA THR A 4 23.03 -36.72 -6.74
C THR A 4 23.70 -35.67 -5.83
N LEU A 5 22.93 -34.69 -5.37
CA LEU A 5 23.38 -33.65 -4.44
C LEU A 5 22.91 -33.98 -3.02
N ARG A 6 23.78 -33.79 -2.03
CA ARG A 6 23.50 -34.06 -0.61
C ARG A 6 23.88 -32.88 0.26
N PHE A 7 22.95 -32.40 1.08
CA PHE A 7 23.17 -31.32 2.05
C PHE A 7 22.16 -31.42 3.19
N THR A 8 22.41 -30.76 4.32
CA THR A 8 21.47 -30.77 5.45
C THR A 8 20.55 -29.57 5.37
N LEU A 9 19.24 -29.78 5.35
CA LEU A 9 18.22 -28.73 5.35
C LEU A 9 17.38 -28.80 6.64
N ASN A 10 17.36 -27.72 7.42
CA ASN A 10 16.62 -27.63 8.69
C ASN A 10 16.90 -28.81 9.64
N GLY A 11 18.16 -29.25 9.69
CA GLY A 11 18.61 -30.37 10.53
C GLY A 11 18.36 -31.77 9.97
N LYS A 12 17.78 -31.90 8.78
CA LYS A 12 17.56 -33.19 8.11
C LYS A 12 18.46 -33.31 6.88
N ASP A 13 19.07 -34.47 6.68
CA ASP A 13 19.82 -34.73 5.45
C ASP A 13 18.86 -34.83 4.27
N LEU A 14 19.16 -34.09 3.21
CA LEU A 14 18.39 -34.02 1.99
C LEU A 14 19.25 -34.53 0.83
N GLU A 15 18.67 -35.46 0.07
CA GLU A 15 19.22 -35.94 -1.19
C GLU A 15 18.30 -35.47 -2.34
N THR A 16 18.86 -34.87 -3.39
CA THR A 16 18.11 -34.42 -4.56
C THR A 16 18.85 -34.66 -5.87
N ARG A 17 18.09 -34.82 -6.95
CA ARG A 17 18.58 -34.90 -8.35
C ARG A 17 18.24 -33.65 -9.16
N ALA A 18 17.75 -32.60 -8.51
CA ALA A 18 17.49 -31.32 -9.16
C ALA A 18 18.75 -30.76 -9.85
N ASP A 19 18.55 -29.95 -10.89
CA ASP A 19 19.63 -29.34 -11.66
C ASP A 19 20.59 -28.55 -10.72
N PRO A 20 21.90 -28.88 -10.70
CA PRO A 20 22.90 -28.13 -9.94
C PRO A 20 22.93 -26.62 -10.23
N GLY A 21 22.47 -26.19 -11.41
CA GLY A 21 22.35 -24.78 -11.83
C GLY A 21 21.13 -24.04 -11.27
N THR A 22 20.16 -24.75 -10.67
CA THR A 22 19.00 -24.15 -10.01
C THR A 22 19.41 -23.34 -8.79
N SER A 23 18.79 -22.18 -8.58
CA SER A 23 19.03 -21.40 -7.37
C SER A 23 18.37 -22.07 -6.15
N LEU A 24 19.00 -21.95 -4.98
CA LEU A 24 18.45 -22.48 -3.73
C LEU A 24 17.07 -21.87 -3.44
N LEU A 25 16.87 -20.58 -3.73
CA LEU A 25 15.55 -19.94 -3.59
C LEU A 25 14.47 -20.71 -4.36
N ARG A 26 14.75 -21.00 -5.63
CA ARG A 26 13.80 -21.68 -6.50
C ARG A 26 13.55 -23.10 -6.04
N PHE A 27 14.60 -23.84 -5.72
CA PHE A 27 14.46 -25.20 -5.18
C PHE A 27 13.62 -25.27 -3.91
N LEU A 28 13.88 -24.39 -2.94
CA LEU A 28 13.12 -24.32 -1.69
C LEU A 28 11.63 -24.05 -1.92
N ARG A 29 11.29 -23.12 -2.82
CA ARG A 29 9.90 -22.69 -3.07
C ARG A 29 9.16 -23.62 -4.03
N ASP A 30 9.78 -23.90 -5.17
CA ASP A 30 9.14 -24.51 -6.33
C ASP A 30 9.15 -26.04 -6.27
N GLU A 31 10.08 -26.65 -5.52
CA GLU A 31 10.13 -28.10 -5.34
C GLU A 31 9.71 -28.50 -3.92
N LEU A 32 10.26 -27.84 -2.89
CA LEU A 32 10.01 -28.22 -1.50
C LEU A 32 8.85 -27.49 -0.80
N ARG A 33 8.26 -26.48 -1.45
CA ARG A 33 7.16 -25.65 -0.90
C ARG A 33 7.50 -24.93 0.42
N LEU A 34 8.78 -24.67 0.68
CA LEU A 34 9.27 -23.84 1.79
C LEU A 34 9.22 -22.35 1.39
N THR A 35 7.99 -21.84 1.33
CA THR A 35 7.67 -20.49 0.82
C THR A 35 7.97 -19.37 1.81
N GLY A 36 8.42 -19.67 3.02
CA GLY A 36 8.91 -18.69 3.99
C GLY A 36 10.18 -17.98 3.50
N THR A 37 10.93 -18.60 2.60
CA THR A 37 11.99 -17.95 1.82
C THR A 37 11.35 -17.13 0.70
N LYS A 38 11.23 -15.81 0.87
CA LYS A 38 10.44 -14.95 -0.02
C LYS A 38 11.21 -14.52 -1.28
N ASN A 39 10.54 -14.58 -2.44
CA ASN A 39 11.07 -14.10 -3.71
C ASN A 39 10.74 -12.60 -3.91
N GLY A 40 11.72 -11.72 -3.66
CA GLY A 40 11.57 -10.28 -3.83
C GLY A 40 12.27 -9.74 -5.08
N CYS A 41 13.58 -9.54 -5.01
CA CYS A 41 14.36 -9.00 -6.13
C CYS A 41 14.98 -10.06 -7.04
N SER A 42 15.19 -11.29 -6.53
CA SER A 42 15.96 -12.37 -7.16
C SER A 42 17.37 -12.01 -7.70
N SER A 43 17.91 -10.85 -7.29
CA SER A 43 19.22 -10.32 -7.67
C SER A 43 20.17 -10.07 -6.50
N GLY A 44 19.85 -10.56 -5.30
CA GLY A 44 20.68 -10.40 -4.08
C GLY A 44 20.52 -9.09 -3.30
N HIS A 45 19.77 -8.10 -3.80
CA HIS A 45 19.67 -6.78 -3.16
C HIS A 45 18.75 -6.70 -1.93
N CYS A 46 17.59 -7.39 -1.94
CA CYS A 46 16.54 -7.11 -0.94
C CYS A 46 16.64 -7.90 0.37
N GLY A 47 17.31 -9.07 0.36
CA GLY A 47 17.40 -9.93 1.54
C GLY A 47 16.13 -10.66 1.98
N ALA A 48 15.01 -10.55 1.27
CA ALA A 48 13.79 -11.29 1.61
C ALA A 48 13.96 -12.82 1.52
N CYS A 49 14.89 -13.28 0.68
CA CYS A 49 15.24 -14.69 0.48
C CYS A 49 16.38 -15.19 1.38
N THR A 50 16.70 -14.46 2.45
CA THR A 50 17.82 -14.85 3.34
C THR A 50 17.58 -16.23 3.93
N VAL A 51 18.62 -17.06 3.93
CA VAL A 51 18.73 -18.33 4.66
C VAL A 51 20.01 -18.29 5.50
N LEU A 52 20.17 -19.21 6.46
CA LEU A 52 21.48 -19.43 7.11
C LEU A 52 22.20 -20.56 6.39
N LEU A 53 23.37 -20.27 5.81
CA LEU A 53 24.29 -21.25 5.24
C LEU A 53 25.44 -21.44 6.23
N ASP A 54 25.55 -22.63 6.82
CA ASP A 54 26.50 -22.93 7.91
C ASP A 54 26.42 -21.89 9.05
N GLY A 55 25.21 -21.45 9.40
CA GLY A 55 24.97 -20.44 10.44
C GLY A 55 25.19 -18.98 10.00
N ILE A 56 25.60 -18.72 8.76
CA ILE A 56 25.86 -17.38 8.22
C ILE A 56 24.71 -16.94 7.29
N PRO A 57 24.12 -15.74 7.46
CA PRO A 57 23.11 -15.22 6.55
C PRO A 57 23.60 -15.14 5.10
N ALA A 58 22.87 -15.76 4.18
CA ALA A 58 23.18 -15.79 2.76
C ALA A 58 21.92 -15.59 1.91
N LYS A 59 22.08 -15.03 0.70
CA LYS A 59 20.95 -14.78 -0.22
C LYS A 59 20.71 -16.01 -1.09
N SER A 60 19.67 -16.78 -0.79
CA SER A 60 19.39 -18.04 -1.51
C SER A 60 19.15 -17.88 -3.02
N CYS A 61 18.75 -16.71 -3.49
CA CYS A 61 18.63 -16.43 -4.93
C CYS A 61 19.97 -16.48 -5.70
N LEU A 62 21.10 -16.23 -5.03
CA LEU A 62 22.43 -16.26 -5.63
C LEU A 62 23.16 -17.59 -5.40
N LEU A 63 22.66 -18.44 -4.51
CA LEU A 63 23.26 -19.75 -4.20
C LEU A 63 22.76 -20.79 -5.20
N LYS A 64 23.67 -21.53 -5.84
CA LYS A 64 23.34 -22.63 -6.75
C LYS A 64 23.39 -23.97 -6.01
N LEU A 65 22.49 -24.90 -6.32
CA LEU A 65 22.41 -26.20 -5.65
C LEU A 65 23.73 -26.98 -5.72
N GLY A 66 24.44 -26.92 -6.84
CA GLY A 66 25.73 -27.59 -7.01
C GLY A 66 26.82 -27.16 -6.02
N ARG A 67 26.65 -26.01 -5.34
CA ARG A 67 27.58 -25.50 -4.31
C ARG A 67 27.19 -25.86 -2.87
N LEU A 68 26.10 -26.61 -2.68
CA LEU A 68 25.57 -26.93 -1.35
C LEU A 68 26.05 -28.28 -0.81
N ALA A 69 26.81 -29.06 -1.57
CA ALA A 69 27.27 -30.37 -1.13
C ALA A 69 27.95 -30.31 0.26
N GLY A 70 27.43 -31.07 1.22
CA GLY A 70 27.92 -31.11 2.60
C GLY A 70 27.64 -29.85 3.46
N LYS A 71 26.88 -28.89 2.94
CA LYS A 71 26.51 -27.65 3.64
C LYS A 71 25.26 -27.83 4.51
N ARG A 72 25.12 -26.98 5.52
CA ARG A 72 23.90 -26.87 6.33
C ARG A 72 23.13 -25.63 5.93
N VAL A 73 21.85 -25.78 5.61
CA VAL A 73 20.91 -24.70 5.30
C VAL A 73 19.81 -24.68 6.36
N GLU A 74 19.59 -23.52 6.97
CA GLU A 74 18.42 -23.26 7.81
C GLU A 74 17.54 -22.18 7.18
N THR A 75 16.23 -22.46 7.15
CA THR A 75 15.17 -21.58 6.64
C THR A 75 14.30 -21.08 7.79
N ILE A 76 13.35 -20.18 7.51
CA ILE A 76 12.48 -19.65 8.56
C ILE A 76 11.62 -20.76 9.18
N GLU A 77 11.20 -21.73 8.38
CA GLU A 77 10.41 -22.89 8.79
C GLU A 77 11.17 -23.75 9.81
N GLY A 78 12.48 -23.93 9.59
CA GLY A 78 13.36 -24.67 10.49
C GLY A 78 13.60 -23.93 11.80
N VAL A 79 14.00 -22.65 11.74
CA VAL A 79 14.32 -21.87 12.95
C VAL A 79 13.07 -21.56 13.78
N SER A 80 11.87 -21.52 13.18
CA SER A 80 10.61 -21.35 13.91
C SER A 80 10.35 -22.45 14.95
N GLN A 81 11.02 -23.60 14.82
CA GLN A 81 10.90 -24.72 15.76
C GLN A 81 11.94 -24.66 16.90
N THR A 82 12.94 -23.80 16.80
CA THR A 82 14.00 -23.69 17.82
C THR A 82 13.60 -22.71 18.93
N PRO A 83 14.14 -22.85 20.16
CA PRO A 83 13.96 -21.84 21.21
C PRO A 83 14.45 -20.46 20.80
N GLU A 84 15.62 -20.38 20.15
CA GLU A 84 16.21 -19.12 19.70
C GLU A 84 15.34 -18.40 18.66
N GLY A 85 14.85 -19.14 17.66
CA GLY A 85 14.00 -18.56 16.62
C GLY A 85 12.68 -18.05 17.18
N ARG A 86 12.06 -18.79 18.11
CA ARG A 86 10.85 -18.34 18.82
C ARG A 86 11.07 -17.06 19.62
N ALA A 87 12.22 -16.92 20.29
CA ALA A 87 12.55 -15.69 21.02
C ALA A 87 12.70 -14.48 20.09
N VAL A 88 13.41 -14.63 18.95
CA VAL A 88 13.54 -13.56 17.96
C VAL A 88 12.18 -13.21 17.34
N GLN A 89 11.37 -14.20 16.98
CA GLN A 89 10.02 -14.01 16.46
C GLN A 89 9.13 -13.24 17.42
N ALA A 90 9.11 -13.64 18.70
CA ALA A 90 8.35 -12.97 19.73
C ALA A 90 8.81 -11.51 19.93
N ALA A 91 10.12 -11.25 19.87
CA ALA A 91 10.67 -9.90 20.02
C ALA A 91 10.23 -8.98 18.86
N PHE A 92 10.18 -9.50 17.63
CA PHE A 92 9.67 -8.78 16.46
C PHE A 92 8.19 -8.42 16.60
N LEU A 93 7.37 -9.33 17.13
CA LEU A 93 5.96 -9.06 17.41
C LEU A 93 5.79 -8.01 18.51
N ALA A 94 6.47 -8.19 19.65
CA ALA A 94 6.36 -7.30 20.80
C ALA A 94 6.82 -5.86 20.50
N SER A 95 7.77 -5.70 19.56
CA SER A 95 8.28 -4.37 19.19
C SER A 95 7.44 -3.66 18.13
N GLY A 96 6.44 -4.32 17.53
CA GLY A 96 5.72 -3.80 16.36
C GLY A 96 6.61 -3.72 15.11
N ALA A 97 7.60 -4.61 14.99
CA ALA A 97 8.56 -4.61 13.88
C ALA A 97 7.99 -5.20 12.57
N VAL A 98 6.74 -5.63 12.58
CA VAL A 98 6.07 -6.37 11.51
C VAL A 98 4.89 -5.55 10.98
N GLN A 99 4.93 -5.20 9.69
CA GLN A 99 3.81 -4.59 8.95
C GLN A 99 3.29 -5.56 7.89
N CYS A 100 3.67 -5.43 6.62
CA CYS A 100 3.27 -6.37 5.57
C CYS A 100 3.77 -7.80 5.81
N GLY A 101 4.92 -7.95 6.48
CA GLY A 101 5.51 -9.25 6.82
C GLY A 101 6.42 -9.85 5.74
N PHE A 102 6.49 -9.28 4.53
CA PHE A 102 7.21 -9.90 3.42
C PHE A 102 8.73 -10.01 3.65
N CYS A 103 9.37 -8.98 4.24
CA CYS A 103 10.80 -9.05 4.58
C CYS A 103 11.09 -9.79 5.89
N THR A 104 10.06 -10.04 6.71
CA THR A 104 10.22 -10.46 8.10
C THR A 104 11.00 -11.77 8.25
N PRO A 105 10.74 -12.84 7.46
CA PRO A 105 11.53 -14.07 7.52
C PRO A 105 13.04 -13.83 7.33
N GLY A 106 13.40 -13.04 6.31
CA GLY A 106 14.79 -12.73 6.03
C GLY A 106 15.44 -11.88 7.12
N MET A 107 14.70 -10.94 7.71
CA MET A 107 15.16 -10.14 8.85
C MET A 107 15.45 -11.02 10.06
N ILE A 108 14.54 -11.92 10.42
CA ILE A 108 14.69 -12.84 11.56
C ILE A 108 15.92 -13.74 11.38
N LEU A 109 16.12 -14.31 10.20
CA LEU A 109 17.30 -15.15 9.92
C LEU A 109 18.60 -14.33 9.99
N SER A 110 18.58 -13.08 9.53
CA SER A 110 19.76 -12.20 9.64
C SER A 110 20.07 -11.84 11.09
N THR A 111 19.02 -11.57 11.89
CA THR A 111 19.12 -11.36 13.33
C THR A 111 19.70 -12.58 14.03
N LEU A 112 19.19 -13.79 13.77
CA LEU A 112 19.75 -15.02 14.34
C LEU A 112 21.22 -15.20 13.97
N GLY A 113 21.56 -15.00 12.70
CA GLY A 113 22.94 -15.07 12.24
C GLY A 113 23.86 -14.06 12.93
N LEU A 114 23.37 -12.85 13.22
CA LEU A 114 24.11 -11.86 14.02
C LEU A 114 24.26 -12.33 15.48
N LEU A 115 23.15 -12.66 16.14
CA LEU A 115 23.12 -12.92 17.58
C LEU A 115 23.85 -14.20 18.00
N ARG A 116 23.93 -15.20 17.11
CA ARG A 116 24.77 -16.39 17.33
C ARG A 116 26.27 -16.08 17.35
N ARG A 117 26.71 -15.00 16.68
CA ARG A 117 28.12 -14.57 16.65
C ARG A 117 28.42 -13.50 17.69
N ASN A 118 27.48 -12.60 17.92
CA ASN A 118 27.56 -11.54 18.92
C ASN A 118 26.23 -11.50 19.70
N PRO A 119 26.16 -12.13 20.88
CA PRO A 119 24.93 -12.17 21.69
C PRO A 119 24.51 -10.82 22.27
N ASP A 120 25.36 -9.78 22.25
CA ASP A 120 25.05 -8.44 22.76
C ASP A 120 25.57 -7.33 21.84
N PRO A 121 25.04 -7.22 20.61
CA PRO A 121 25.56 -6.29 19.63
C PRO A 121 25.20 -4.84 19.95
N ALA A 122 26.16 -3.94 19.79
CA ALA A 122 25.92 -2.52 19.86
C ALA A 122 25.00 -2.05 18.70
N PRO A 123 24.28 -0.91 18.84
CA PRO A 123 23.36 -0.44 17.79
C PRO A 123 23.98 -0.24 16.40
N GLY A 124 25.30 0.04 16.32
CA GLY A 124 26.02 0.11 15.05
C GLY A 124 26.19 -1.26 14.39
N GLU A 125 26.48 -2.29 15.18
CA GLU A 125 26.64 -3.67 14.73
C GLU A 125 25.31 -4.28 14.31
N ILE A 126 24.21 -3.94 14.98
CA ILE A 126 22.85 -4.33 14.56
C ILE A 126 22.56 -3.79 13.14
N ARG A 127 22.87 -2.50 12.88
CA ARG A 127 22.66 -1.90 11.56
C ARG A 127 23.50 -2.59 10.49
N GLU A 128 24.77 -2.88 10.79
CA GLU A 128 25.64 -3.57 9.83
C GLU A 128 25.18 -5.01 9.58
N GLY A 129 24.80 -5.74 10.63
CA GLY A 129 24.28 -7.10 10.54
C GLY A 129 23.00 -7.23 9.71
N LEU A 130 22.20 -6.16 9.61
CA LEU A 130 20.98 -6.11 8.80
C LEU A 130 21.14 -5.37 7.46
N ARG A 131 22.33 -4.87 7.11
CA ARG A 131 22.55 -4.01 5.92
C ARG A 131 22.08 -4.64 4.61
N GLY A 132 22.12 -5.97 4.51
CA GLY A 132 21.67 -6.72 3.34
C GLY A 132 20.17 -7.00 3.28
N ASN A 133 19.35 -6.44 4.19
CA ASN A 133 17.93 -6.74 4.31
C ASN A 133 17.12 -5.45 4.24
N LEU A 134 16.33 -5.31 3.18
CA LEU A 134 15.53 -4.13 2.94
C LEU A 134 14.15 -4.27 3.59
N CYS A 135 13.63 -3.16 4.09
CA CYS A 135 12.22 -2.99 4.47
C CYS A 135 11.69 -1.67 3.93
N ARG A 136 10.53 -1.71 3.26
CA ARG A 136 9.86 -0.52 2.74
C ARG A 136 8.77 0.04 3.67
N CYS A 137 8.37 -0.71 4.69
CA CYS A 137 7.20 -0.43 5.51
C CYS A 137 7.53 0.30 6.84
N THR A 138 8.56 -0.15 7.57
CA THR A 138 8.74 0.18 8.99
C THR A 138 9.71 1.31 9.29
N GLY A 139 10.53 1.73 8.31
CA GLY A 139 11.62 2.69 8.56
C GLY A 139 12.73 2.17 9.47
N TYR A 140 12.83 0.86 9.67
CA TYR A 140 13.84 0.12 10.45
C TYR A 140 13.87 0.35 11.97
N VAL A 141 13.38 1.47 12.50
CA VAL A 141 13.49 1.79 13.95
C VAL A 141 13.00 0.63 14.82
N LYS A 142 11.77 0.16 14.62
CA LYS A 142 11.21 -0.97 15.38
C LYS A 142 11.88 -2.31 15.10
N ILE A 143 12.50 -2.49 13.93
CA ILE A 143 13.28 -3.68 13.62
C ILE A 143 14.57 -3.70 14.45
N LEU A 144 15.26 -2.55 14.56
CA LEU A 144 16.46 -2.44 15.37
C LEU A 144 16.15 -2.64 16.87
N ASP A 145 15.04 -2.05 17.35
CA ASP A 145 14.53 -2.28 18.70
C ASP A 145 14.27 -3.78 18.95
N ALA A 146 13.66 -4.47 17.98
CA ALA A 146 13.38 -5.91 18.07
C ALA A 146 14.64 -6.76 18.14
N VAL A 147 15.72 -6.39 17.43
CA VAL A 147 17.00 -7.11 17.54
C VAL A 147 17.60 -6.94 18.93
N GLY A 148 17.59 -5.73 19.48
CA GLY A 148 18.06 -5.49 20.85
C GLY A 148 17.23 -6.25 21.89
N LEU A 149 15.90 -6.26 21.73
CA LEU A 149 15.01 -7.03 22.60
C LEU A 149 15.25 -8.54 22.48
N ALA A 150 15.46 -9.04 21.27
CA ALA A 150 15.78 -10.45 21.04
C ALA A 150 17.12 -10.83 21.70
N ALA A 151 18.16 -10.00 21.57
CA ALA A 151 19.44 -10.21 22.23
C ALA A 151 19.27 -10.32 23.75
N ARG A 152 18.47 -9.42 24.35
CA ARG A 152 18.14 -9.45 25.77
C ARG A 152 17.41 -10.73 26.17
N TRP A 153 16.34 -11.10 25.48
CA TRP A 153 15.57 -12.30 25.79
C TRP A 153 16.32 -13.61 25.58
N LEU A 154 17.29 -13.65 24.66
CA LEU A 154 18.15 -14.82 24.50
C LEU A 154 19.12 -14.99 25.70
N ARG A 155 19.55 -13.90 26.33
CA ARG A 155 20.39 -13.93 27.54
C ARG A 155 19.57 -14.06 28.83
N HIS A 156 18.33 -13.60 28.80
CA HIS A 156 17.39 -13.58 29.93
C HIS A 156 16.01 -14.13 29.51
N PRO A 157 15.89 -15.44 29.23
CA PRO A 157 14.65 -16.05 28.73
C PRO A 157 13.45 -15.88 29.66
N GLU A 158 13.69 -15.73 30.97
CA GLU A 158 12.69 -15.47 32.00
C GLU A 158 11.93 -14.14 31.82
N GLU A 159 12.49 -13.19 31.07
CA GLU A 159 11.87 -11.89 30.80
C GLU A 159 10.91 -11.92 29.60
N MET A 160 10.88 -13.02 28.85
CA MET A 160 10.01 -13.21 27.70
C MET A 160 8.55 -13.39 28.16
N GLY A 161 7.61 -12.79 27.42
CA GLY A 161 6.19 -13.10 27.58
C GLY A 161 5.38 -12.16 28.48
N LYS A 162 5.77 -10.89 28.63
CA LYS A 162 4.83 -9.88 29.14
C LYS A 162 3.60 -9.84 28.24
N LYS A 163 2.42 -10.07 28.82
CA LYS A 163 1.14 -10.06 28.11
C LYS A 163 0.95 -8.69 27.46
N ALA A 164 0.72 -8.67 26.15
CA ALA A 164 0.40 -7.42 25.46
C ALA A 164 -0.89 -6.84 26.05
N GLU A 165 -0.92 -5.51 26.23
CA GLU A 165 -2.15 -4.81 26.53
C GLU A 165 -3.15 -5.04 25.39
N SER A 166 -4.44 -5.19 25.72
CA SER A 166 -5.52 -5.37 24.74
C SER A 166 -6.50 -4.21 24.81
N GLY A 167 -7.30 -4.03 23.75
CA GLY A 167 -8.33 -2.98 23.68
C GLY A 167 -7.97 -1.83 22.75
N LEU A 168 -8.97 -0.99 22.49
CA LEU A 168 -8.90 0.06 21.47
C LEU A 168 -7.82 1.10 21.76
N GLY A 169 -6.88 1.25 20.81
CA GLY A 169 -5.74 2.18 20.90
C GLY A 169 -4.54 1.62 21.66
N ARG A 170 -4.54 0.32 21.98
CA ARG A 170 -3.39 -0.37 22.58
C ARG A 170 -2.51 -1.00 21.50
N SER A 171 -1.22 -1.05 21.78
CA SER A 171 -0.21 -1.68 20.93
C SER A 171 -0.27 -3.21 21.04
N VAL A 172 -1.25 -3.81 20.39
CA VAL A 172 -1.41 -5.28 20.29
C VAL A 172 -0.55 -5.86 19.17
N PRO A 173 -0.14 -7.14 19.26
CA PRO A 173 0.39 -7.87 18.12
C PRO A 173 -0.60 -7.89 16.96
N ASP A 174 -0.08 -7.76 15.75
CA ASP A 174 -0.88 -7.87 14.53
C ASP A 174 -1.54 -9.26 14.42
N LEU A 175 -2.80 -9.33 13.97
CA LEU A 175 -3.57 -10.58 13.86
C LEU A 175 -2.85 -11.64 13.01
N ASP A 176 -2.24 -11.20 11.90
CA ASP A 176 -1.48 -12.07 11.00
C ASP A 176 0.01 -12.20 11.44
N GLY A 177 0.38 -11.59 12.57
CA GLY A 177 1.76 -11.44 13.05
C GLY A 177 2.49 -12.77 13.19
N GLU A 178 1.88 -13.76 13.84
CA GLU A 178 2.43 -15.11 14.01
C GLU A 178 2.78 -15.76 12.65
N ALA A 179 1.86 -15.66 11.67
CA ALA A 179 2.08 -16.19 10.34
C ALA A 179 3.19 -15.43 9.58
N LYS A 180 3.29 -14.11 9.79
CA LYS A 180 4.34 -13.27 9.19
C LYS A 180 5.73 -13.60 9.74
N VAL A 181 5.88 -13.79 11.05
CA VAL A 181 7.19 -14.09 11.66
C VAL A 181 7.64 -15.54 11.44
N LYS A 182 6.70 -16.47 11.25
CA LYS A 182 6.99 -17.87 10.88
C LYS A 182 7.16 -18.09 9.37
N GLY A 183 6.87 -17.07 8.56
CA GLY A 183 6.91 -17.16 7.10
C GLY A 183 5.77 -17.97 6.47
N SER A 184 4.78 -18.38 7.26
CA SER A 184 3.63 -19.19 6.82
C SER A 184 2.48 -18.38 6.25
N LEU A 185 2.50 -17.04 6.36
CA LEU A 185 1.54 -16.19 5.63
C LEU A 185 1.81 -16.31 4.12
N ALA A 186 0.83 -16.83 3.39
CA ALA A 186 0.92 -17.05 1.95
C ALA A 186 0.60 -15.78 1.17
N PHE A 187 1.60 -15.23 0.49
CA PHE A 187 1.44 -14.18 -0.52
C PHE A 187 1.05 -14.78 -1.87
N ALA A 188 0.71 -13.95 -2.88
CA ALA A 188 0.20 -14.47 -4.16
C ALA A 188 1.17 -15.43 -4.86
N ASP A 189 2.49 -15.14 -4.85
CA ASP A 189 3.49 -16.04 -5.43
C ASP A 189 3.71 -17.33 -4.62
N ASP A 190 3.28 -17.36 -3.36
CA ASP A 190 3.37 -18.55 -2.50
C ASP A 190 2.26 -19.57 -2.79
N LEU A 191 1.31 -19.24 -3.67
CA LEU A 191 0.23 -20.13 -4.08
C LEU A 191 0.68 -21.06 -5.21
N TYR A 192 0.47 -22.37 -5.03
CA TYR A 192 0.76 -23.43 -6.01
C TYR A 192 -0.45 -24.35 -6.19
N PRO A 193 -1.51 -23.91 -6.90
CA PRO A 193 -2.61 -24.80 -7.23
C PRO A 193 -2.11 -26.00 -8.03
N GLU A 194 -2.71 -27.16 -7.79
CA GLU A 194 -2.39 -28.38 -8.52
C GLU A 194 -2.66 -28.20 -10.02
N GLY A 195 -1.73 -28.69 -10.86
CA GLY A 195 -1.83 -28.62 -12.32
C GLY A 195 -1.79 -27.20 -12.90
N MET A 196 -1.32 -26.20 -12.14
CA MET A 196 -1.24 -24.82 -12.63
C MET A 196 -0.30 -24.67 -13.83
N LEU A 197 -0.66 -23.79 -14.76
CA LEU A 197 0.21 -23.34 -15.85
C LEU A 197 0.95 -22.07 -15.45
N HIS A 198 2.18 -21.95 -15.92
CA HIS A 198 3.04 -20.78 -15.70
C HIS A 198 2.89 -19.80 -16.85
N GLY A 199 2.55 -18.55 -16.53
CA GLY A 199 2.38 -17.49 -17.50
C GLY A 199 3.62 -16.59 -17.61
N LYS A 200 3.99 -16.21 -18.83
CA LYS A 200 5.05 -15.24 -19.13
C LYS A 200 4.56 -14.21 -20.15
N ILE A 201 4.87 -12.95 -19.91
CA ILE A 201 4.38 -11.82 -20.71
C ILE A 201 5.47 -11.39 -21.71
N LEU A 202 5.07 -11.16 -22.96
CA LEU A 202 5.86 -10.43 -23.94
C LEU A 202 5.57 -8.94 -23.80
N TRP A 203 6.55 -8.20 -23.30
CA TRP A 203 6.48 -6.74 -23.18
C TRP A 203 6.93 -6.07 -24.47
N SER A 204 6.44 -4.85 -24.72
CA SER A 204 6.94 -4.01 -25.80
C SER A 204 8.44 -3.71 -25.60
N PRO A 205 9.26 -3.84 -26.66
CA PRO A 205 10.62 -3.31 -26.67
C PRO A 205 10.67 -1.82 -27.03
N HIS A 206 9.58 -1.24 -27.55
CA HIS A 206 9.53 0.15 -28.02
C HIS A 206 8.67 1.04 -27.10
N PRO A 207 9.07 2.31 -26.90
CA PRO A 207 8.25 3.29 -26.17
C PRO A 207 7.05 3.78 -26.99
N HIS A 208 7.12 3.76 -28.33
CA HIS A 208 5.99 4.09 -29.19
C HIS A 208 6.15 3.41 -30.55
N ALA A 209 5.21 2.53 -30.90
CA ALA A 209 5.22 1.86 -32.18
C ALA A 209 3.81 1.37 -32.55
N GLU A 210 3.55 1.25 -33.84
CA GLU A 210 2.41 0.49 -34.35
C GLU A 210 2.78 -0.98 -34.45
N ILE A 211 1.83 -1.85 -34.11
CA ILE A 211 1.94 -3.30 -34.27
C ILE A 211 1.35 -3.65 -35.63
N ILE A 212 2.19 -4.03 -36.58
CA ILE A 212 1.75 -4.43 -37.92
C ILE A 212 1.23 -5.88 -37.91
N ARG A 213 1.93 -6.76 -37.18
CA ARG A 213 1.58 -8.19 -37.06
C ARG A 213 2.21 -8.81 -35.83
N VAL A 214 1.48 -9.72 -35.20
CA VAL A 214 1.99 -10.65 -34.17
C VAL A 214 1.87 -12.08 -34.71
N ASP A 215 2.96 -12.84 -34.68
CA ASP A 215 3.00 -14.25 -35.08
C ASP A 215 3.41 -15.13 -33.90
N THR A 216 2.54 -16.07 -33.54
CA THR A 216 2.68 -16.94 -32.36
C THR A 216 2.96 -18.41 -32.73
N ARG A 217 3.12 -18.74 -34.01
CA ARG A 217 3.23 -20.14 -34.48
C ARG A 217 4.42 -20.88 -33.86
N ASP A 218 5.61 -20.29 -33.92
CA ASP A 218 6.83 -20.89 -33.37
C ASP A 218 6.80 -20.97 -31.84
N ALA A 219 6.16 -19.98 -31.20
CA ALA A 219 5.96 -19.96 -29.76
C ALA A 219 5.00 -21.07 -29.30
N GLY A 220 3.92 -21.32 -30.04
CA GLY A 220 2.96 -22.39 -29.78
C GLY A 220 3.54 -23.80 -30.00
N ALA A 221 4.58 -23.93 -30.81
CA ALA A 221 5.26 -25.21 -31.08
C ALA A 221 6.27 -25.61 -30.00
N VAL A 222 6.58 -24.73 -29.03
CA VAL A 222 7.51 -25.06 -27.93
C VAL A 222 6.89 -26.17 -27.05
N PRO A 223 7.62 -27.28 -26.78
CA PRO A 223 7.12 -28.34 -25.91
C PRO A 223 6.68 -27.83 -24.53
N GLY A 224 5.47 -28.24 -24.12
CA GLY A 224 4.88 -27.83 -22.83
C GLY A 224 4.05 -26.54 -22.89
N VAL A 225 4.09 -25.79 -23.99
CA VAL A 225 3.18 -24.64 -24.18
C VAL A 225 1.74 -25.12 -24.38
N ARG A 226 0.80 -24.41 -23.76
CA ARG A 226 -0.65 -24.67 -23.87
C ARG A 226 -1.40 -23.58 -24.59
N ALA A 227 -0.96 -22.33 -24.46
CA ALA A 227 -1.48 -21.22 -25.26
C ALA A 227 -0.48 -20.07 -25.34
N VAL A 228 -0.56 -19.32 -26.43
CA VAL A 228 0.02 -17.99 -26.57
C VAL A 228 -1.11 -17.06 -26.96
N LEU A 229 -1.53 -16.21 -26.02
CA LEU A 229 -2.70 -15.34 -26.16
C LEU A 229 -2.26 -13.95 -26.61
N THR A 230 -3.06 -13.34 -27.49
CA THR A 230 -2.87 -12.00 -28.05
C THR A 230 -4.11 -11.14 -27.81
N ALA A 231 -4.12 -9.89 -28.29
CA ALA A 231 -5.29 -9.02 -28.19
C ALA A 231 -6.57 -9.56 -28.87
N GLY A 232 -6.45 -10.53 -29.79
CA GLY A 232 -7.60 -11.23 -30.38
C GLY A 232 -8.26 -12.23 -29.44
N ASP A 233 -7.56 -12.61 -28.36
CA ASP A 233 -8.05 -13.56 -27.38
C ASP A 233 -8.87 -12.91 -26.26
N VAL A 234 -8.94 -11.59 -26.19
CA VAL A 234 -9.80 -10.91 -25.22
C VAL A 234 -11.25 -11.00 -25.68
N PRO A 235 -12.15 -11.72 -24.97
CA PRO A 235 -13.52 -11.95 -25.45
C PRO A 235 -14.44 -10.73 -25.27
N GLY A 236 -14.10 -9.79 -24.38
CA GLY A 236 -14.87 -8.57 -24.13
C GLY A 236 -14.08 -7.30 -24.44
N HIS A 237 -14.14 -6.33 -23.53
CA HIS A 237 -13.44 -5.06 -23.68
C HIS A 237 -11.93 -5.21 -23.44
N ASN A 238 -11.11 -4.97 -24.46
CA ASN A 238 -9.65 -4.98 -24.35
C ASN A 238 -9.11 -3.66 -23.77
N GLY A 239 -9.50 -3.34 -22.54
CA GLY A 239 -9.07 -2.13 -21.86
C GLY A 239 -9.22 -2.22 -20.34
N MET A 240 -8.25 -1.66 -19.63
CA MET A 240 -8.08 -1.63 -18.19
C MET A 240 -7.94 -0.19 -17.71
N GLY A 241 -8.34 0.06 -16.46
CA GLY A 241 -8.29 1.39 -15.85
C GLY A 241 -9.59 1.78 -15.15
N SER A 242 -9.45 2.32 -13.94
CA SER A 242 -10.60 2.60 -13.04
C SER A 242 -11.38 3.86 -13.41
N LEU A 243 -10.76 4.83 -14.08
CA LEU A 243 -11.44 6.05 -14.53
C LEU A 243 -11.81 5.96 -16.01
N THR A 244 -10.83 5.59 -16.82
CA THR A 244 -10.97 5.36 -18.26
C THR A 244 -10.26 4.04 -18.56
N PRO A 245 -10.94 3.07 -19.20
CA PRO A 245 -10.34 1.76 -19.50
C PRO A 245 -9.52 1.83 -20.80
N ASP A 246 -8.48 2.66 -20.81
CA ASP A 246 -7.68 3.02 -21.99
C ASP A 246 -6.35 2.26 -22.11
N GLN A 247 -5.90 1.57 -21.05
CA GLN A 247 -4.73 0.70 -21.11
C GLN A 247 -5.13 -0.69 -21.64
N PRO A 248 -4.63 -1.16 -22.78
CA PRO A 248 -4.98 -2.47 -23.31
C PRO A 248 -4.58 -3.61 -22.37
N VAL A 249 -5.40 -4.68 -22.30
CA VAL A 249 -4.97 -5.93 -21.63
C VAL A 249 -3.79 -6.52 -22.40
N LEU A 250 -3.93 -6.58 -23.73
CA LEU A 250 -2.87 -6.88 -24.68
C LEU A 250 -2.98 -5.89 -25.85
N CYS A 251 -1.87 -5.29 -26.26
CA CYS A 251 -1.84 -4.30 -27.33
C CYS A 251 -2.16 -4.94 -28.68
N ARG A 252 -3.12 -4.35 -29.40
CA ARG A 252 -3.54 -4.82 -30.73
C ARG A 252 -2.80 -4.08 -31.83
N ASP A 253 -2.97 -2.75 -31.86
CA ASP A 253 -2.54 -1.93 -33.00
C ASP A 253 -1.35 -1.02 -32.64
N ARG A 254 -1.14 -0.74 -31.36
CA ARG A 254 -0.13 0.24 -30.91
C ARG A 254 0.36 -0.06 -29.51
N VAL A 255 1.66 0.17 -29.30
CA VAL A 255 2.29 0.28 -27.98
C VAL A 255 2.62 1.75 -27.72
N ARG A 256 2.37 2.23 -26.51
CA ARG A 256 2.56 3.61 -26.03
C ARG A 256 3.63 3.73 -24.95
N PHE A 257 4.13 2.62 -24.42
CA PHE A 257 5.34 2.61 -23.59
C PHE A 257 5.91 1.20 -23.52
N VAL A 258 7.12 1.09 -22.99
CA VAL A 258 7.81 -0.21 -22.89
C VAL A 258 7.09 -1.20 -21.97
N GLY A 259 6.25 -0.74 -21.03
CA GLY A 259 5.49 -1.59 -20.12
C GLY A 259 4.19 -2.17 -20.71
N ASP A 260 3.90 -1.91 -21.99
CA ASP A 260 2.75 -2.52 -22.68
C ASP A 260 2.96 -4.02 -22.90
N ALA A 261 1.92 -4.81 -22.57
CA ALA A 261 1.87 -6.23 -22.87
C ALA A 261 1.36 -6.45 -24.31
N VAL A 262 2.02 -7.32 -25.07
CA VAL A 262 1.71 -7.61 -26.48
C VAL A 262 1.14 -9.01 -26.65
N ALA A 263 1.73 -9.97 -25.93
CA ALA A 263 1.25 -11.36 -25.85
C ALA A 263 1.53 -11.94 -24.46
N VAL A 264 0.86 -13.05 -24.13
CA VAL A 264 1.15 -13.84 -22.92
C VAL A 264 1.14 -15.33 -23.25
N ALA A 265 2.20 -16.05 -22.87
CA ALA A 265 2.30 -17.49 -23.04
C ALA A 265 2.01 -18.22 -21.73
N PHE A 266 1.28 -19.33 -21.78
CA PHE A 266 1.03 -20.23 -20.66
C PHE A 266 1.57 -21.63 -20.97
N ALA A 267 2.38 -22.19 -20.09
CA ALA A 267 3.04 -23.48 -20.28
C ALA A 267 3.10 -24.32 -19.00
N GLU A 268 3.41 -25.61 -19.12
CA GLU A 268 3.56 -26.54 -17.99
C GLU A 268 4.76 -26.20 -17.09
N THR A 269 5.77 -25.48 -17.60
CA THR A 269 6.94 -25.05 -16.84
C THR A 269 7.25 -23.58 -17.08
N PRO A 270 7.90 -22.87 -16.13
CA PRO A 270 8.40 -21.51 -16.34
C PRO A 270 9.32 -21.40 -17.57
N GLU A 271 10.22 -22.36 -17.76
CA GLU A 271 11.18 -22.39 -18.87
C GLU A 271 10.48 -22.40 -20.23
N ALA A 272 9.44 -23.22 -20.37
CA ALA A 272 8.69 -23.32 -21.61
C ALA A 272 7.90 -22.03 -21.89
N ALA A 273 7.34 -21.38 -20.87
CA ALA A 273 6.66 -20.10 -21.02
C ALA A 273 7.63 -18.98 -21.43
N GLU A 274 8.83 -18.95 -20.84
CA GLU A 274 9.89 -18.01 -21.22
C GLU A 274 10.40 -18.23 -22.65
N GLU A 275 10.61 -19.49 -23.05
CA GLU A 275 11.01 -19.83 -24.41
C GLU A 275 9.94 -19.47 -25.43
N ALA A 276 8.66 -19.71 -25.11
CA ALA A 276 7.55 -19.33 -25.96
C ALA A 276 7.55 -17.82 -26.25
N VAL A 277 7.67 -16.99 -25.22
CA VAL A 277 7.71 -15.52 -25.38
C VAL A 277 8.88 -15.07 -26.25
N ARG A 278 10.06 -15.71 -26.15
CA ARG A 278 11.22 -15.42 -27.02
C ARG A 278 10.98 -15.73 -28.49
N ARG A 279 10.06 -16.65 -28.80
CA ARG A 279 9.73 -17.07 -30.18
C ARG A 279 8.53 -16.37 -30.78
N VAL A 280 7.84 -15.51 -30.04
CA VAL A 280 6.80 -14.66 -30.61
C VAL A 280 7.46 -13.61 -31.50
N GLN A 281 7.07 -13.58 -32.77
CA GLN A 281 7.59 -12.58 -33.71
C GLN A 281 6.60 -11.42 -33.81
N VAL A 282 7.05 -10.20 -33.54
CA VAL A 282 6.22 -9.00 -33.66
C VAL A 282 6.87 -8.05 -34.65
N ASN A 283 6.11 -7.65 -35.68
CA ASN A 283 6.52 -6.64 -36.63
C ASN A 283 6.02 -5.28 -36.16
N TYR A 284 6.96 -4.37 -35.86
CA TYR A 284 6.68 -3.01 -35.42
C TYR A 284 7.02 -1.99 -36.50
N ARG A 285 6.24 -0.92 -36.55
CA ARG A 285 6.65 0.36 -37.15
C ARG A 285 6.83 1.37 -36.03
N GLU A 286 8.08 1.71 -35.71
CA GLU A 286 8.38 2.71 -34.68
C GLU A 286 7.78 4.07 -35.03
N LEU A 287 7.30 4.77 -34.00
CA LEU A 287 6.65 6.08 -34.12
C LEU A 287 7.39 7.10 -33.24
N PRO A 288 7.42 8.39 -33.62
CA PRO A 288 7.95 9.44 -32.75
C PRO A 288 7.16 9.49 -31.44
N GLY A 289 7.86 9.56 -30.30
CA GLY A 289 7.25 9.66 -28.98
C GLY A 289 7.20 11.08 -28.41
N VAL A 290 6.46 11.23 -27.30
CA VAL A 290 6.37 12.42 -26.45
C VAL A 290 7.01 12.06 -25.11
N TYR A 291 8.07 12.77 -24.70
CA TYR A 291 8.86 12.40 -23.52
C TYR A 291 8.90 13.48 -22.44
N SER A 292 8.19 14.59 -22.65
CA SER A 292 7.91 15.56 -21.59
C SER A 292 6.47 16.09 -21.66
N PRO A 293 5.89 16.53 -20.54
CA PRO A 293 4.58 17.18 -20.54
C PRO A 293 4.52 18.44 -21.40
N GLN A 294 5.63 19.18 -21.53
CA GLN A 294 5.72 20.35 -22.40
C GLN A 294 5.57 19.96 -23.87
N GLU A 295 6.32 18.95 -24.31
CA GLU A 295 6.16 18.40 -25.66
C GLU A 295 4.72 17.94 -25.87
N GLY A 296 4.11 17.26 -24.90
CA GLY A 296 2.73 16.77 -25.03
C GLY A 296 1.69 17.89 -25.18
N LEU A 297 1.96 19.11 -24.69
CA LEU A 297 1.08 20.26 -24.88
C LEU A 297 1.27 20.96 -26.24
N ASP A 298 2.33 20.65 -26.98
CA ASP A 298 2.54 21.15 -28.34
C ASP A 298 1.50 20.54 -29.29
N PRO A 299 0.68 21.35 -30.01
CA PRO A 299 -0.29 20.85 -30.98
C PRO A 299 0.32 20.01 -32.11
N GLU A 300 1.61 20.20 -32.42
CA GLU A 300 2.34 19.47 -33.46
C GLU A 300 2.90 18.12 -32.96
N SER A 301 2.84 17.86 -31.66
CA SER A 301 3.33 16.60 -31.10
C SER A 301 2.49 15.40 -31.53
N PRO A 302 3.11 14.20 -31.64
CA PRO A 302 2.40 12.96 -31.89
C PRO A 302 1.27 12.75 -30.87
N ARG A 303 0.07 12.40 -31.37
CA ARG A 303 -1.09 12.12 -30.51
C ARG A 303 -1.02 10.69 -29.98
N LEU A 304 -0.98 10.54 -28.66
CA LEU A 304 -1.03 9.24 -27.98
C LEU A 304 -2.46 8.70 -27.90
N HIS A 305 -3.44 9.60 -27.80
CA HIS A 305 -4.87 9.30 -27.74
C HIS A 305 -5.65 10.09 -28.79
N PRO A 306 -6.85 9.61 -29.22
CA PRO A 306 -7.67 10.32 -30.21
C PRO A 306 -7.99 11.78 -29.81
N GLY A 307 -8.19 12.03 -28.52
CA GLY A 307 -8.45 13.37 -27.95
C GLY A 307 -7.22 14.26 -27.76
N GLY A 308 -6.04 13.83 -28.24
CA GLY A 308 -4.76 14.51 -27.99
C GLY A 308 -4.09 14.06 -26.71
N ASN A 309 -3.08 14.82 -26.29
CA ASN A 309 -2.21 14.45 -25.16
C ASN A 309 -2.62 15.09 -23.83
N LEU A 310 -3.69 15.89 -23.79
CA LEU A 310 -4.18 16.46 -22.54
C LEU A 310 -5.06 15.44 -21.79
N CYS A 311 -4.55 14.91 -20.68
CA CYS A 311 -5.31 14.00 -19.81
C CYS A 311 -6.32 14.79 -18.96
N LYS A 312 -5.86 15.91 -18.37
CA LYS A 312 -6.71 16.82 -17.61
C LYS A 312 -6.11 18.21 -17.51
N HIS A 313 -6.96 19.23 -17.54
CA HIS A 313 -6.64 20.61 -17.19
C HIS A 313 -7.68 21.13 -16.19
N LEU A 314 -7.26 21.91 -15.21
CA LEU A 314 -8.16 22.68 -14.36
C LEU A 314 -7.54 24.01 -13.93
N VAL A 315 -8.42 25.00 -13.72
CA VAL A 315 -8.08 26.31 -13.16
C VAL A 315 -8.98 26.55 -11.95
N HIS A 316 -8.35 26.85 -10.81
CA HIS A 316 -9.02 27.21 -9.57
C HIS A 316 -8.61 28.60 -9.13
N GLU A 317 -9.60 29.48 -9.01
CA GLU A 317 -9.43 30.84 -8.52
C GLU A 317 -10.34 31.12 -7.32
N ALA A 318 -9.80 31.86 -6.35
CA ALA A 318 -10.55 32.42 -5.24
C ALA A 318 -9.93 33.76 -4.82
N GLY A 319 -10.78 34.70 -4.40
CA GLY A 319 -10.35 36.07 -4.07
C GLY A 319 -9.91 36.87 -5.31
N ASP A 320 -9.06 37.87 -5.09
CA ASP A 320 -8.40 38.70 -6.12
C ASP A 320 -6.87 38.56 -5.98
N PRO A 321 -6.24 37.62 -6.73
CA PRO A 321 -4.80 37.40 -6.67
C PRO A 321 -3.99 38.66 -6.99
N GLU A 322 -4.41 39.44 -7.98
CA GLU A 322 -3.66 40.62 -8.42
C GLU A 322 -3.66 41.73 -7.36
N GLU A 323 -4.79 41.96 -6.68
CA GLU A 323 -4.84 42.83 -5.50
C GLU A 323 -3.96 42.30 -4.36
N GLY A 324 -4.00 40.99 -4.09
CA GLY A 324 -3.16 40.37 -3.06
C GLY A 324 -1.66 40.56 -3.31
N PHE A 325 -1.22 40.48 -4.57
CA PHE A 325 0.18 40.75 -4.94
C PHE A 325 0.52 42.25 -4.93
N ARG A 326 -0.38 43.14 -5.35
CA ARG A 326 -0.16 44.60 -5.25
C ARG A 326 0.05 45.05 -3.80
N ARG A 327 -0.61 44.38 -2.84
CA ARG A 327 -0.47 44.66 -1.40
C ARG A 327 0.69 43.93 -0.73
N ALA A 328 1.36 43.02 -1.42
CA ALA A 328 2.47 42.26 -0.87
C ALA A 328 3.68 43.17 -0.63
N ALA A 329 4.23 43.09 0.58
CA ALA A 329 5.52 43.74 0.89
C ALA A 329 6.69 42.89 0.38
N LEU A 330 6.49 41.58 0.24
CA LEU A 330 7.44 40.64 -0.32
C LEU A 330 6.72 39.67 -1.26
N VAL A 331 7.30 39.47 -2.44
CA VAL A 331 6.93 38.37 -3.34
C VAL A 331 8.14 37.46 -3.48
N VAL A 332 7.93 36.16 -3.25
CA VAL A 332 8.93 35.11 -3.50
C VAL A 332 8.44 34.21 -4.62
N GLU A 333 9.37 33.83 -5.49
CA GLU A 333 9.09 33.03 -6.68
C GLU A 333 10.05 31.85 -6.75
N GLY A 334 9.59 30.75 -7.33
CA GLY A 334 10.43 29.58 -7.53
C GLY A 334 9.88 28.62 -8.56
N ARG A 335 10.80 27.97 -9.26
CA ARG A 335 10.54 26.85 -10.16
C ARG A 335 11.07 25.57 -9.53
N PHE A 336 10.23 24.55 -9.45
CA PHE A 336 10.49 23.31 -8.76
C PHE A 336 10.22 22.12 -9.67
N GLU A 337 11.05 21.08 -9.54
CA GLU A 337 10.84 19.82 -10.24
C GLU A 337 10.89 18.66 -9.23
N THR A 338 10.00 17.68 -9.42
CA THR A 338 10.06 16.41 -8.68
C THR A 338 10.10 15.26 -9.68
N PRO A 339 10.92 14.21 -9.44
CA PRO A 339 11.08 13.11 -10.39
C PRO A 339 9.94 12.10 -10.25
N PHE A 340 9.89 11.15 -11.18
CA PHE A 340 9.17 9.90 -10.95
C PHE A 340 9.73 9.17 -9.73
N VAL A 341 8.83 8.62 -8.91
CA VAL A 341 9.23 7.79 -7.75
C VAL A 341 8.54 6.43 -7.83
N GLU A 342 9.36 5.39 -7.77
CA GLU A 342 8.94 3.99 -7.67
C GLU A 342 8.55 3.63 -6.23
N HIS A 343 7.43 2.92 -6.08
CA HIS A 343 6.91 2.45 -4.79
C HIS A 343 7.88 1.51 -4.10
N ALA A 344 8.50 0.62 -4.89
CA ALA A 344 9.54 -0.31 -4.46
C ALA A 344 9.09 -1.21 -3.28
N TYR A 345 7.83 -1.64 -3.27
CA TYR A 345 7.40 -2.73 -2.38
C TYR A 345 8.16 -4.01 -2.71
N LEU A 346 8.33 -4.88 -1.72
CA LEU A 346 9.27 -6.00 -1.83
C LEU A 346 8.70 -7.21 -2.55
N GLU A 347 7.37 -7.40 -2.53
CA GLU A 347 6.65 -8.44 -3.27
C GLU A 347 6.34 -7.95 -4.69
N PRO A 348 6.97 -8.51 -5.75
CA PRO A 348 6.55 -8.25 -7.12
C PRO A 348 5.09 -8.64 -7.36
N GLU A 349 4.49 -8.10 -8.40
CA GLU A 349 3.13 -8.44 -8.81
C GLU A 349 3.04 -9.93 -9.13
N ALA A 350 2.01 -10.57 -8.59
CA ALA A 350 1.69 -11.96 -8.86
C ALA A 350 0.18 -12.18 -8.81
N GLY A 351 -0.30 -13.17 -9.54
CA GLY A 351 -1.71 -13.51 -9.55
C GLY A 351 -1.94 -14.97 -9.93
N VAL A 352 -2.97 -15.57 -9.32
CA VAL A 352 -3.44 -16.93 -9.61
C VAL A 352 -4.89 -16.88 -10.05
N GLY A 353 -5.19 -17.54 -11.17
CA GLY A 353 -6.51 -17.59 -11.77
C GLY A 353 -6.99 -19.03 -11.85
N ARG A 354 -8.28 -19.27 -11.62
CA ARG A 354 -8.93 -20.56 -11.84
C ARG A 354 -10.39 -20.38 -12.23
N VAL A 355 -10.99 -21.42 -12.79
CA VAL A 355 -12.41 -21.47 -13.09
C VAL A 355 -13.01 -22.68 -12.36
N ASP A 356 -14.11 -22.48 -11.64
CA ASP A 356 -14.80 -23.58 -10.95
C ASP A 356 -15.82 -24.30 -11.86
N GLY A 357 -16.46 -25.34 -11.32
CA GLY A 357 -17.44 -26.15 -12.06
C GLY A 357 -18.69 -25.38 -12.50
N GLU A 358 -18.99 -24.24 -11.87
CA GLU A 358 -20.10 -23.36 -12.25
C GLU A 358 -19.66 -22.28 -13.25
N GLY A 359 -18.39 -22.27 -13.65
CA GLY A 359 -17.83 -21.31 -14.59
C GLY A 359 -17.47 -19.96 -13.96
N VAL A 360 -17.37 -19.85 -12.63
CA VAL A 360 -16.91 -18.63 -11.96
C VAL A 360 -15.39 -18.52 -12.09
N VAL A 361 -14.92 -17.41 -12.65
CA VAL A 361 -13.49 -17.10 -12.75
C VAL A 361 -13.04 -16.46 -11.44
N THR A 362 -12.22 -17.17 -10.68
CA THR A 362 -11.62 -16.66 -9.43
C THR A 362 -10.19 -16.20 -9.68
N VAL A 363 -9.89 -14.96 -9.31
CA VAL A 363 -8.54 -14.37 -9.34
C VAL A 363 -8.08 -14.03 -7.93
N GLN A 364 -6.93 -14.56 -7.53
CA GLN A 364 -6.24 -14.24 -6.29
C GLN A 364 -5.02 -13.37 -6.60
N SER A 365 -4.96 -12.17 -6.06
CA SER A 365 -3.89 -11.20 -6.33
C SER A 365 -3.73 -10.19 -5.18
N PRO A 366 -2.57 -9.53 -5.03
CA PRO A 366 -2.35 -8.55 -3.97
C PRO A 366 -2.97 -7.18 -4.31
N THR A 367 -4.28 -7.12 -4.57
CA THR A 367 -4.95 -5.88 -4.99
C THR A 367 -5.47 -5.04 -3.82
N GLN A 368 -5.38 -3.72 -3.93
CA GLN A 368 -6.02 -2.75 -3.02
C GLN A 368 -7.51 -2.52 -3.33
N PHE A 369 -8.01 -3.01 -4.46
CA PHE A 369 -9.32 -2.62 -4.99
C PHE A 369 -10.11 -3.81 -5.59
N PRO A 370 -10.45 -4.84 -4.79
CA PRO A 370 -10.98 -6.11 -5.30
C PRO A 370 -12.29 -5.99 -6.08
N PHE A 371 -13.23 -5.13 -5.64
CA PHE A 371 -14.49 -4.93 -6.36
C PHE A 371 -14.34 -4.16 -7.67
N GLU A 372 -13.43 -3.17 -7.70
CA GLU A 372 -13.12 -2.47 -8.95
C GLU A 372 -12.41 -3.41 -9.93
N MET A 373 -11.50 -4.25 -9.44
CA MET A 373 -10.86 -5.30 -10.22
C MET A 373 -11.91 -6.24 -10.81
N ARG A 374 -12.86 -6.73 -10.00
CA ARG A 374 -13.96 -7.60 -10.48
C ARG A 374 -14.74 -6.95 -11.62
N ARG A 375 -15.09 -5.67 -11.51
CA ARG A 375 -15.79 -4.90 -12.57
C ARG A 375 -14.99 -4.87 -13.87
N GLN A 376 -13.68 -4.61 -13.79
CA GLN A 376 -12.83 -4.57 -14.97
C GLN A 376 -12.69 -5.96 -15.60
N LEU A 377 -12.43 -6.98 -14.79
CA LEU A 377 -12.28 -8.36 -15.26
C LEU A 377 -13.56 -8.92 -15.91
N ALA A 378 -14.73 -8.61 -15.35
CA ALA A 378 -16.02 -8.98 -15.94
C ALA A 378 -16.17 -8.42 -17.37
N LYS A 379 -15.81 -7.14 -17.57
CA LYS A 379 -15.82 -6.50 -18.90
C LYS A 379 -14.79 -7.12 -19.85
N VAL A 380 -13.57 -7.39 -19.37
CA VAL A 380 -12.50 -8.04 -20.16
C VAL A 380 -12.93 -9.43 -20.64
N LEU A 381 -13.57 -10.19 -19.76
CA LEU A 381 -13.99 -11.57 -20.03
C LEU A 381 -15.36 -11.67 -20.72
N ASN A 382 -16.08 -10.56 -20.89
CA ASN A 382 -17.47 -10.54 -21.32
C ASN A 382 -18.36 -11.47 -20.47
N LEU A 383 -18.18 -11.39 -19.16
CA LEU A 383 -18.94 -12.15 -18.17
C LEU A 383 -19.73 -11.19 -17.28
N PRO A 384 -20.88 -11.63 -16.74
CA PRO A 384 -21.53 -10.86 -15.69
C PRO A 384 -20.66 -10.87 -14.42
N GLU A 385 -20.76 -9.82 -13.59
CA GLU A 385 -19.86 -9.64 -12.43
C GLU A 385 -19.91 -10.80 -11.44
N GLU A 386 -21.06 -11.46 -11.27
CA GLU A 386 -21.24 -12.62 -10.39
C GLU A 386 -20.47 -13.86 -10.85
N LYS A 387 -20.09 -13.93 -12.13
CA LYS A 387 -19.21 -14.98 -12.67
C LYS A 387 -17.73 -14.64 -12.53
N VAL A 388 -17.39 -13.57 -11.82
CA VAL A 388 -16.00 -13.21 -11.49
C VAL A 388 -15.87 -13.01 -9.98
N ARG A 389 -14.87 -13.66 -9.37
CA ARG A 389 -14.52 -13.48 -7.96
C ARG A 389 -13.09 -12.99 -7.84
N VAL A 390 -12.88 -11.94 -7.06
CA VAL A 390 -11.53 -11.46 -6.72
C VAL A 390 -11.30 -11.65 -5.24
N ILE A 391 -10.16 -12.24 -4.90
CA ILE A 391 -9.71 -12.43 -3.53
C ILE A 391 -8.37 -11.70 -3.38
N ALA A 392 -8.36 -10.63 -2.59
CA ALA A 392 -7.14 -9.93 -2.23
C ALA A 392 -6.28 -10.85 -1.34
N THR A 393 -5.11 -11.24 -1.84
CA THR A 393 -4.10 -11.94 -1.02
C THR A 393 -3.45 -10.95 -0.05
N PRO A 394 -2.75 -11.41 1.00
CA PRO A 394 -1.80 -10.56 1.70
C PRO A 394 -0.90 -9.80 0.73
N LEU A 395 -0.70 -8.50 0.97
CA LEU A 395 0.11 -7.65 0.11
C LEU A 395 1.47 -7.41 0.77
N GLY A 396 2.56 -7.71 0.08
CA GLY A 396 3.94 -7.43 0.53
C GLY A 396 4.35 -5.96 0.34
N GLY A 397 3.41 -5.05 0.68
CA GLY A 397 3.46 -3.63 0.37
C GLY A 397 2.75 -3.28 -0.94
N ALA A 398 2.18 -2.08 -1.00
CA ALA A 398 1.48 -1.58 -2.19
C ALA A 398 1.68 -0.07 -2.38
N PHE A 399 1.56 0.71 -1.29
CA PHE A 399 1.84 2.15 -1.25
C PHE A 399 1.06 2.99 -2.29
N GLY A 400 -0.01 2.44 -2.89
CA GLY A 400 -0.83 3.06 -3.93
C GLY A 400 -0.81 2.32 -5.26
N SER A 401 0.28 1.62 -5.63
CA SER A 401 0.44 1.04 -6.98
C SER A 401 -0.58 -0.05 -7.28
N LYS A 402 -0.95 -0.87 -6.27
CA LYS A 402 -1.84 -2.04 -6.47
C LYS A 402 -3.33 -1.65 -6.48
N LEU A 403 -3.63 -0.39 -6.79
CA LEU A 403 -4.97 0.07 -7.18
C LEU A 403 -5.25 -0.13 -8.67
N ASP A 404 -4.19 -0.19 -9.47
CA ASP A 404 -4.25 -0.38 -10.90
C ASP A 404 -4.17 -1.87 -11.25
N ASN A 405 -4.72 -2.26 -12.40
CA ASN A 405 -4.60 -3.61 -12.92
C ASN A 405 -3.17 -3.86 -13.42
N THR A 406 -2.59 -4.98 -13.03
CA THR A 406 -1.22 -5.35 -13.39
C THR A 406 -1.21 -6.67 -14.13
N VAL A 407 -1.35 -7.79 -13.42
CA VAL A 407 -1.37 -9.15 -13.98
C VAL A 407 -2.77 -9.77 -13.95
N GLU A 408 -3.71 -9.15 -13.24
CA GLU A 408 -5.03 -9.71 -12.94
C GLU A 408 -5.82 -10.02 -14.21
N ALA A 409 -5.84 -9.11 -15.19
CA ALA A 409 -6.54 -9.34 -16.46
C ALA A 409 -5.95 -10.51 -17.25
N LEU A 410 -4.62 -10.64 -17.30
CA LEU A 410 -3.93 -11.70 -18.01
C LEU A 410 -4.13 -13.06 -17.34
N VAL A 411 -4.10 -13.09 -16.01
CA VAL A 411 -4.38 -14.27 -15.19
C VAL A 411 -5.84 -14.71 -15.37
N ALA A 412 -6.79 -13.78 -15.34
CA ALA A 412 -8.21 -14.06 -15.56
C ALA A 412 -8.45 -14.63 -16.98
N LEU A 413 -7.83 -14.00 -17.98
CA LEU A 413 -7.92 -14.41 -19.38
C LEU A 413 -7.34 -15.81 -19.59
N GLY A 414 -6.15 -16.08 -19.05
CA GLY A 414 -5.50 -17.40 -19.11
C GLY A 414 -6.37 -18.48 -18.49
N ALA A 415 -6.87 -18.27 -17.27
CA ALA A 415 -7.75 -19.22 -16.59
C ALA A 415 -9.03 -19.47 -17.38
N TYR A 416 -9.66 -18.41 -17.90
CA TYR A 416 -10.90 -18.49 -18.68
C TYR A 416 -10.73 -19.28 -19.98
N ARG A 417 -9.64 -19.02 -20.73
CA ARG A 417 -9.35 -19.69 -22.01
C ARG A 417 -8.90 -21.13 -21.85
N LEU A 418 -8.07 -21.42 -20.85
CA LEU A 418 -7.45 -22.73 -20.67
C LEU A 418 -8.26 -23.67 -19.78
N ARG A 419 -9.20 -23.15 -18.98
CA ARG A 419 -9.98 -23.89 -17.98
C ARG A 419 -9.09 -24.72 -17.03
N ARG A 420 -7.89 -24.20 -16.77
CA ARG A 420 -6.90 -24.73 -15.83
C ARG A 420 -6.44 -23.61 -14.90
N PRO A 421 -5.98 -23.92 -13.69
CA PRO A 421 -5.31 -22.92 -12.87
C PRO A 421 -4.12 -22.32 -13.62
N VAL A 422 -3.91 -21.02 -13.51
CA VAL A 422 -2.75 -20.33 -14.09
C VAL A 422 -2.11 -19.41 -13.05
N LYS A 423 -0.79 -19.22 -13.11
CA LYS A 423 -0.06 -18.27 -12.29
C LYS A 423 0.84 -17.38 -13.14
N ILE A 424 0.82 -16.07 -12.88
CA ILE A 424 1.84 -15.13 -13.35
C ILE A 424 2.52 -14.52 -12.13
N THR A 425 3.84 -14.50 -12.13
CA THR A 425 4.66 -13.78 -11.14
C THR A 425 5.69 -12.97 -11.91
N LEU A 426 5.71 -11.66 -11.69
CA LEU A 426 6.67 -10.78 -12.34
C LEU A 426 8.05 -10.89 -11.69
N THR A 427 9.09 -10.76 -12.51
CA THR A 427 10.42 -10.43 -12.01
C THR A 427 10.44 -8.99 -11.48
N ARG A 428 11.49 -8.63 -10.72
CA ARG A 428 11.67 -7.26 -10.22
C ARG A 428 11.80 -6.23 -11.36
N GLU A 429 12.46 -6.59 -12.44
CA GLU A 429 12.62 -5.70 -13.59
C GLU A 429 11.26 -5.45 -14.27
N GLU A 430 10.49 -6.50 -14.51
CA GLU A 430 9.13 -6.39 -15.07
C GLU A 430 8.20 -5.59 -14.14
N SER A 431 8.32 -5.81 -12.82
CA SER A 431 7.60 -5.04 -11.81
C SER A 431 7.87 -3.54 -11.94
N ILE A 432 9.14 -3.12 -11.97
CA ILE A 432 9.51 -1.70 -12.12
C ILE A 432 9.08 -1.15 -13.49
N LYS A 433 9.10 -1.98 -14.54
CA LYS A 433 8.70 -1.61 -15.90
C LYS A 433 7.19 -1.34 -16.00
N LEU A 434 6.38 -2.19 -15.37
CA LEU A 434 4.92 -2.15 -15.43
C LEU A 434 4.29 -1.21 -14.40
N SER A 435 4.78 -1.24 -13.15
CA SER A 435 4.13 -0.59 -12.03
C SER A 435 3.94 0.90 -12.31
N THR A 436 2.83 1.45 -11.82
CA THR A 436 2.63 2.89 -11.91
C THR A 436 3.62 3.62 -11.01
N LYS A 437 3.86 4.91 -11.29
CA LYS A 437 4.82 5.74 -10.55
C LYS A 437 4.10 6.89 -9.86
N ARG A 438 4.75 7.48 -8.84
CA ARG A 438 4.42 8.87 -8.48
C ARG A 438 4.78 9.75 -9.66
N HIS A 439 3.82 10.54 -10.13
CA HIS A 439 4.01 11.54 -11.18
C HIS A 439 5.18 12.49 -10.91
N ALA A 440 6.01 12.70 -11.94
CA ALA A 440 6.92 13.82 -11.99
C ALA A 440 6.14 15.12 -12.20
N PHE A 441 6.52 16.18 -11.48
CA PHE A 441 5.89 17.49 -11.56
C PHE A 441 6.94 18.55 -11.91
N ARG A 442 6.57 19.50 -12.77
CA ARG A 442 7.20 20.81 -12.90
C ARG A 442 6.24 21.85 -12.37
N MET A 443 6.72 22.75 -11.53
CA MET A 443 5.88 23.68 -10.80
C MET A 443 6.50 25.08 -10.78
N ASP A 444 5.71 26.08 -11.11
CA ASP A 444 6.08 27.50 -11.00
C ASP A 444 5.17 28.14 -9.95
N TYR A 445 5.76 28.81 -8.98
CA TYR A 445 5.04 29.43 -7.87
C TYR A 445 5.43 30.90 -7.69
N ARG A 446 4.45 31.73 -7.38
CA ARG A 446 4.59 33.09 -6.86
C ARG A 446 3.79 33.22 -5.57
N VAL A 447 4.44 33.63 -4.48
CA VAL A 447 3.83 33.74 -3.15
C VAL A 447 4.03 35.16 -2.62
N GLY A 448 2.93 35.87 -2.38
CA GLY A 448 2.91 37.23 -1.87
C GLY A 448 2.61 37.28 -0.38
N LEU A 449 3.44 37.99 0.38
CA LEU A 449 3.32 38.17 1.82
C LEU A 449 3.37 39.64 2.22
N ASP A 450 2.71 40.00 3.32
CA ASP A 450 2.93 41.31 3.96
C ASP A 450 4.21 41.33 4.81
N SER A 451 4.55 42.51 5.35
CA SER A 451 5.76 42.70 6.17
C SER A 451 5.73 41.96 7.50
N ARG A 452 4.58 41.41 7.90
CA ARG A 452 4.42 40.57 9.10
C ARG A 452 4.45 39.08 8.75
N GLY A 453 4.70 38.72 7.49
CA GLY A 453 4.75 37.35 7.02
C GLY A 453 3.38 36.71 6.80
N ARG A 454 2.28 37.48 6.73
CA ARG A 454 0.96 36.93 6.38
C ARG A 454 0.85 36.71 4.89
N LEU A 455 0.37 35.55 4.47
CA LEU A 455 0.11 35.20 3.08
C LEU A 455 -1.06 36.04 2.55
N LEU A 456 -0.84 36.72 1.43
CA LEU A 456 -1.83 37.54 0.75
C LEU A 456 -2.27 36.95 -0.59
N ALA A 457 -1.36 36.34 -1.34
CA ALA A 457 -1.69 35.72 -2.62
C ALA A 457 -0.76 34.54 -2.95
N VAL A 458 -1.30 33.53 -3.65
CA VAL A 458 -0.52 32.47 -4.28
C VAL A 458 -0.97 32.28 -5.73
N ASP A 459 -0.02 32.32 -6.66
CA ASP A 459 -0.22 31.91 -8.05
C ASP A 459 0.68 30.70 -8.32
N ALA A 460 0.09 29.60 -8.77
CA ALA A 460 0.82 28.35 -8.98
C ALA A 460 0.38 27.62 -10.25
N LYS A 461 1.37 27.18 -11.04
CA LYS A 461 1.20 26.33 -12.22
C LYS A 461 1.81 24.97 -11.95
N LEU A 462 1.02 23.91 -12.10
CA LEU A 462 1.41 22.53 -11.81
C LEU A 462 1.30 21.67 -13.07
N LEU A 463 2.43 21.29 -13.65
CA LEU A 463 2.49 20.46 -14.86
C LEU A 463 2.98 19.06 -14.51
N SER A 464 2.09 18.07 -14.66
CA SER A 464 2.32 16.67 -14.30
C SER A 464 2.48 15.78 -15.52
N ASP A 465 3.45 14.88 -15.46
CA ASP A 465 3.61 13.78 -16.42
C ASP A 465 2.70 12.60 -16.02
N ALA A 466 1.67 12.34 -16.84
CA ALA A 466 0.70 11.26 -16.62
C ALA A 466 1.19 9.90 -17.12
N GLY A 467 2.23 9.85 -17.95
CA GLY A 467 2.58 8.66 -18.73
C GLY A 467 1.52 8.35 -19.81
N PRO A 468 1.45 7.11 -20.32
CA PRO A 468 0.71 6.80 -21.55
C PRO A 468 -0.79 6.61 -21.37
N TYR A 469 -1.29 6.42 -20.14
CA TYR A 469 -2.68 6.04 -19.87
C TYR A 469 -3.28 6.84 -18.72
N THR A 470 -4.61 6.91 -18.66
CA THR A 470 -5.33 7.79 -17.73
C THR A 470 -5.09 7.41 -16.27
N ALA A 471 -5.14 6.12 -15.95
CA ALA A 471 -5.03 5.58 -14.59
C ALA A 471 -5.74 6.46 -13.55
N LEU A 472 -5.01 6.99 -12.56
CA LEU A 472 -5.53 7.94 -11.57
C LEU A 472 -5.00 9.38 -11.74
N SER A 473 -4.30 9.69 -12.84
CA SER A 473 -3.71 11.01 -13.13
C SER A 473 -4.70 12.17 -12.97
N PRO A 474 -5.96 12.09 -13.48
CA PRO A 474 -6.94 13.16 -13.27
C PRO A 474 -7.24 13.46 -11.79
N ARG A 475 -7.18 12.45 -10.92
CA ARG A 475 -7.49 12.59 -9.50
C ARG A 475 -6.28 13.04 -8.68
N VAL A 476 -5.07 12.77 -9.16
CA VAL A 476 -3.82 13.23 -8.57
C VAL A 476 -3.62 14.73 -8.81
N ILE A 477 -3.84 15.22 -10.03
CA ILE A 477 -3.71 16.66 -10.32
C ILE A 477 -4.80 17.48 -9.61
N ASP A 478 -6.03 16.95 -9.48
CA ASP A 478 -7.07 17.56 -8.63
C ASP A 478 -6.57 17.74 -7.19
N GLN A 479 -5.97 16.70 -6.62
CA GLN A 479 -5.47 16.72 -5.25
C GLN A 479 -4.33 17.71 -5.09
N ALA A 480 -3.38 17.74 -6.03
CA ALA A 480 -2.28 18.67 -6.01
C ALA A 480 -2.78 20.13 -5.99
N CYS A 481 -3.80 20.46 -6.79
CA CYS A 481 -4.37 21.79 -6.83
C CYS A 481 -5.11 22.16 -5.54
N ILE A 482 -5.89 21.25 -4.94
CA ILE A 482 -6.62 21.51 -3.68
C ILE A 482 -5.65 21.78 -2.51
N PHE A 483 -4.48 21.15 -2.51
CA PHE A 483 -3.49 21.23 -1.42
C PHE A 483 -2.30 22.13 -1.77
N ALA A 484 -2.37 22.87 -2.88
CA ALA A 484 -1.25 23.60 -3.47
C ALA A 484 -0.62 24.64 -2.52
N CYS A 485 -1.40 25.16 -1.58
CA CYS A 485 -0.97 26.17 -0.61
C CYS A 485 -0.64 25.59 0.78
N GLY A 486 -0.61 24.27 0.95
CA GLY A 486 -0.39 23.66 2.26
C GLY A 486 -1.52 23.97 3.27
N PRO A 487 -1.28 23.72 4.57
CA PRO A 487 -2.30 23.92 5.61
C PRO A 487 -2.39 25.39 6.09
N TYR A 488 -2.39 26.34 5.15
CA TYR A 488 -2.31 27.77 5.43
C TYR A 488 -3.53 28.56 4.92
N ARG A 489 -3.88 29.64 5.63
CA ARG A 489 -4.82 30.66 5.18
C ARG A 489 -4.19 31.44 4.04
N VAL A 490 -4.79 31.36 2.86
CA VAL A 490 -4.42 32.17 1.70
C VAL A 490 -5.70 32.76 1.11
N PRO A 491 -5.92 34.08 1.23
CA PRO A 491 -7.19 34.69 0.84
C PRO A 491 -7.37 34.79 -0.68
N ASN A 492 -6.27 34.88 -1.43
CA ASN A 492 -6.31 35.04 -2.88
C ASN A 492 -5.44 33.97 -3.56
N VAL A 493 -6.01 33.18 -4.45
CA VAL A 493 -5.29 32.13 -5.17
C VAL A 493 -5.67 32.05 -6.64
N ARG A 494 -4.67 31.75 -7.48
CA ARG A 494 -4.83 31.25 -8.85
C ARG A 494 -3.99 29.99 -8.99
N ILE A 495 -4.63 28.83 -9.07
CA ILE A 495 -3.96 27.53 -9.17
C ILE A 495 -4.38 26.87 -10.47
N GLU A 496 -3.41 26.55 -11.31
CA GLU A 496 -3.62 25.94 -12.62
C GLU A 496 -2.85 24.62 -12.71
N GLY A 497 -3.55 23.55 -13.11
CA GLY A 497 -2.98 22.20 -13.12
C GLY A 497 -3.22 21.46 -14.42
N TRP A 498 -2.19 20.80 -14.94
CA TRP A 498 -2.26 19.94 -16.13
C TRP A 498 -1.71 18.55 -15.80
N ALA A 499 -2.40 17.53 -16.28
CA ALA A 499 -1.85 16.19 -16.46
C ALA A 499 -1.77 15.91 -17.96
N VAL A 500 -0.60 15.52 -18.44
CA VAL A 500 -0.31 15.37 -19.88
C VAL A 500 0.18 13.96 -20.15
N PHE A 501 -0.38 13.32 -21.18
CA PHE A 501 0.03 12.02 -21.66
C PHE A 501 1.40 12.08 -22.31
N THR A 502 2.26 11.13 -21.97
CA THR A 502 3.61 10.95 -22.51
C THR A 502 3.89 9.45 -22.73
N ASN A 503 4.98 9.10 -23.39
CA ASN A 503 5.44 7.72 -23.55
C ASN A 503 6.33 7.23 -22.38
N ASN A 504 6.42 8.01 -21.29
CA ASN A 504 7.18 7.65 -20.09
C ASN A 504 6.46 6.56 -19.26
N ALA A 505 6.98 6.23 -18.08
CA ALA A 505 6.30 5.29 -17.19
C ALA A 505 4.93 5.84 -16.74
N ASN A 506 3.94 4.96 -16.64
CA ASN A 506 2.57 5.36 -16.31
C ASN A 506 2.45 5.92 -14.88
N GLY A 507 1.79 7.06 -14.71
CA GLY A 507 1.59 7.72 -13.41
C GLY A 507 0.27 7.32 -12.76
N SER A 508 0.27 7.04 -11.45
CA SER A 508 -0.97 6.78 -10.70
C SER A 508 -0.79 7.07 -9.19
N ALA A 509 -1.56 6.40 -8.35
CA ALA A 509 -1.53 6.61 -6.91
C ALA A 509 -0.19 6.23 -6.29
N PHE A 510 0.37 7.15 -5.50
CA PHE A 510 1.43 6.88 -4.54
C PHE A 510 1.05 7.53 -3.21
N ARG A 511 1.31 6.89 -2.06
CA ARG A 511 1.13 7.45 -0.70
C ARG A 511 1.46 8.97 -0.62
N GLY A 512 0.43 9.78 -0.38
CA GLY A 512 0.48 11.26 -0.43
C GLY A 512 -0.34 11.84 -1.59
N PHE A 513 -0.46 11.10 -2.69
CA PHE A 513 -1.44 11.26 -3.77
C PHE A 513 -1.51 12.68 -4.36
N GLY A 514 -0.38 13.21 -4.85
CA GLY A 514 -0.31 14.54 -5.45
C GLY A 514 -0.05 15.68 -4.48
N ILE A 515 -0.20 15.48 -3.15
CA ILE A 515 0.00 16.54 -2.14
C ILE A 515 1.49 16.84 -1.90
N ASN A 516 2.35 15.82 -2.00
CA ASN A 516 3.76 15.97 -1.65
C ASN A 516 4.53 16.84 -2.64
N GLN A 517 4.14 16.83 -3.93
CA GLN A 517 4.79 17.62 -4.97
C GLN A 517 4.66 19.13 -4.71
N PRO A 518 3.45 19.72 -4.61
CA PRO A 518 3.29 21.14 -4.30
C PRO A 518 3.80 21.52 -2.90
N ALA A 519 3.77 20.59 -1.94
CA ALA A 519 4.35 20.85 -0.62
C ALA A 519 5.86 21.17 -0.68
N VAL A 520 6.62 20.54 -1.60
CA VAL A 520 8.04 20.89 -1.80
C VAL A 520 8.20 22.35 -2.21
N ALA A 521 7.36 22.83 -3.13
CA ALA A 521 7.40 24.22 -3.61
C ALA A 521 6.98 25.20 -2.51
N MET A 522 5.80 25.01 -1.93
CA MET A 522 5.22 25.93 -0.95
C MET A 522 6.08 26.03 0.32
N GLU A 523 6.53 24.91 0.89
CA GLU A 523 7.33 24.91 2.12
C GLU A 523 8.72 25.52 1.91
N SER A 524 9.32 25.32 0.73
CA SER A 524 10.61 25.93 0.40
C SER A 524 10.49 27.46 0.26
N LEU A 525 9.40 27.95 -0.34
CA LEU A 525 9.14 29.38 -0.48
C LEU A 525 8.79 30.04 0.85
N LEU A 526 8.13 29.34 1.78
CA LEU A 526 7.94 29.84 3.13
C LEU A 526 9.27 29.97 3.89
N ASP A 527 10.20 29.03 3.72
CA ASP A 527 11.55 29.16 4.30
C ASP A 527 12.36 30.30 3.68
N GLU A 528 12.22 30.56 2.37
CA GLU A 528 12.80 31.74 1.71
C GLU A 528 12.18 33.05 2.23
N ALA A 529 10.85 33.11 2.32
CA ALA A 529 10.15 34.27 2.85
C ALA A 529 10.53 34.56 4.31
N ALA A 530 10.62 33.51 5.15
CA ALA A 530 11.09 33.60 6.52
C ALA A 530 12.46 34.25 6.61
N ARG A 531 13.43 33.79 5.79
CA ARG A 531 14.79 34.35 5.74
C ARG A 531 14.79 35.81 5.30
N ARG A 532 14.04 36.17 4.26
CA ARG A 532 13.98 37.55 3.72
C ARG A 532 13.30 38.54 4.65
N LEU A 533 12.28 38.11 5.40
CA LEU A 533 11.57 38.95 6.36
C LEU A 533 12.20 38.94 7.76
N GLY A 534 13.21 38.10 8.00
CA GLY A 534 13.80 37.92 9.33
C GLY A 534 12.84 37.29 10.35
N ILE A 535 11.92 36.43 9.89
CA ILE A 535 10.93 35.73 10.71
C ILE A 535 11.40 34.29 10.94
N ASP A 536 11.20 33.76 12.15
CA ASP A 536 11.48 32.34 12.46
C ASP A 536 10.60 31.41 11.58
N PRO A 537 11.15 30.30 11.04
CA PRO A 537 10.43 29.44 10.11
C PRO A 537 9.23 28.69 10.73
N PHE A 538 9.18 28.50 12.06
CA PHE A 538 7.97 28.04 12.73
C PHE A 538 6.96 29.17 12.89
N GLU A 539 7.40 30.39 13.20
CA GLU A 539 6.52 31.54 13.39
C GLU A 539 5.78 31.93 12.10
N ILE A 540 6.46 31.99 10.96
CA ILE A 540 5.79 32.31 9.69
C ILE A 540 4.69 31.28 9.37
N ARG A 541 4.90 30.00 9.70
CA ARG A 541 3.90 28.95 9.54
C ARG A 541 2.76 29.09 10.53
N LEU A 542 3.05 29.42 11.79
CA LEU A 542 2.03 29.65 12.83
C LEU A 542 1.12 30.85 12.51
N ILE A 543 1.70 31.95 12.00
CA ILE A 543 0.95 33.14 11.58
C ILE A 543 -0.10 32.80 10.52
N ASN A 544 0.21 31.83 9.64
CA ASN A 544 -0.64 31.45 8.51
C ASN A 544 -1.42 30.14 8.72
N ALA A 545 -1.13 29.34 9.74
CA ALA A 545 -1.71 28.02 9.96
C ALA A 545 -3.24 28.03 10.04
N LEU A 546 -3.93 27.19 9.25
CA LEU A 546 -5.39 27.02 9.30
C LEU A 546 -5.89 26.69 10.72
N ARG A 547 -7.07 27.21 11.06
CA ARG A 547 -7.80 27.00 12.32
C ARG A 547 -9.23 26.55 12.06
N ALA A 548 -9.89 26.04 13.10
CA ALA A 548 -11.33 25.85 13.06
C ALA A 548 -12.03 27.21 12.78
N GLY A 549 -12.97 27.22 11.83
CA GLY A 549 -13.62 28.41 11.30
C GLY A 549 -12.98 28.96 10.03
N ASP A 550 -11.74 28.59 9.70
CA ASP A 550 -11.10 29.06 8.47
C ASP A 550 -11.58 28.28 7.24
N PRO A 551 -11.76 28.94 6.08
CA PRO A 551 -11.89 28.27 4.81
C PRO A 551 -10.53 27.79 4.30
N THR A 552 -10.52 26.59 3.72
CA THR A 552 -9.45 26.13 2.84
C THR A 552 -9.46 26.94 1.53
N ILE A 553 -8.40 26.82 0.72
CA ILE A 553 -8.34 27.50 -0.57
C ILE A 553 -9.46 27.06 -1.54
N SER A 554 -10.05 25.89 -1.34
CA SER A 554 -11.18 25.37 -2.13
C SER A 554 -12.55 25.82 -1.62
N GLY A 555 -12.61 26.57 -0.51
CA GLY A 555 -13.83 27.11 0.10
C GLY A 555 -14.46 26.23 1.18
N GLU A 556 -13.89 25.06 1.49
CA GLU A 556 -14.38 24.23 2.61
C GLU A 556 -14.02 24.89 3.94
N VAL A 557 -15.02 25.17 4.78
CA VAL A 557 -14.84 25.70 6.13
C VAL A 557 -14.51 24.56 7.09
N LEU A 558 -13.31 24.58 7.67
CA LEU A 558 -12.86 23.56 8.60
C LEU A 558 -13.51 23.76 9.97
N LYS A 559 -14.25 22.76 10.47
CA LYS A 559 -15.05 22.93 11.69
C LYS A 559 -14.41 22.38 12.96
N VAL A 560 -13.78 21.22 12.85
CA VAL A 560 -13.29 20.44 13.99
C VAL A 560 -11.94 19.82 13.67
N SER A 561 -11.17 19.50 14.71
CA SER A 561 -9.89 18.79 14.61
C SER A 561 -8.89 19.42 13.65
N VAL A 562 -8.74 20.75 13.68
CA VAL A 562 -7.73 21.47 12.87
C VAL A 562 -6.45 21.62 13.67
N ALA A 563 -5.46 20.77 13.40
CA ALA A 563 -4.29 20.62 14.26
C ALA A 563 -2.97 21.14 13.66
N THR A 564 -3.01 22.01 12.65
CA THR A 564 -1.80 22.62 12.07
C THR A 564 -0.94 23.29 13.13
N GLU A 565 -1.53 24.15 13.97
CA GLU A 565 -0.79 24.81 15.06
C GLU A 565 -0.29 23.84 16.13
N ALA A 566 -1.13 22.88 16.52
CA ALA A 566 -0.78 21.90 17.55
C ALA A 566 0.44 21.08 17.12
N THR A 567 0.46 20.61 15.86
CA THR A 567 1.60 19.85 15.32
C THR A 567 2.85 20.72 15.17
N LEU A 568 2.73 21.99 14.76
CA LEU A 568 3.85 22.94 14.71
C LEU A 568 4.49 23.13 16.09
N ARG A 569 3.67 23.40 17.11
CA ARG A 569 4.13 23.61 18.49
C ARG A 569 4.78 22.35 19.06
N ALA A 570 4.18 21.19 18.85
CA ALA A 570 4.72 19.91 19.30
C ALA A 570 6.08 19.60 18.63
N ALA A 571 6.18 19.77 17.31
CA ALA A 571 7.43 19.55 16.59
C ALA A 571 8.54 20.53 17.05
N ARG A 572 8.19 21.79 17.31
CA ARG A 572 9.14 22.79 17.82
C ARG A 572 9.61 22.46 19.24
N ALA A 573 8.70 22.01 20.11
CA ALA A 573 9.03 21.60 21.46
C ALA A 573 10.02 20.42 21.46
N ALA A 574 9.71 19.37 20.70
CA ALA A 574 10.59 18.21 20.54
C ALA A 574 11.96 18.59 19.93
N LEU A 575 11.99 19.51 18.96
CA LEU A 575 13.25 20.03 18.43
C LEU A 575 14.08 20.75 19.51
N ARG A 576 13.46 21.58 20.36
CA ARG A 576 14.16 22.30 21.43
C ARG A 576 14.85 21.36 22.42
N GLU A 577 14.20 20.24 22.75
CA GLU A 577 14.76 19.21 23.63
C GLU A 577 15.98 18.53 23.01
N GLU A 578 15.92 18.24 21.70
CA GLU A 578 16.97 17.53 20.96
C GLU A 578 18.13 18.44 20.52
N LEU A 579 17.89 19.75 20.36
CA LEU A 579 18.83 20.72 19.78
C LEU A 579 20.21 20.77 20.46
N PRO A 580 20.34 20.73 21.81
CA PRO A 580 21.64 20.74 22.47
C PRO A 580 22.55 19.58 22.02
N ALA A 581 21.98 18.38 21.86
CA ALA A 581 22.73 17.20 21.42
C ALA A 581 23.28 17.37 19.99
N TRP A 582 22.48 17.93 19.07
CA TRP A 582 22.90 18.16 17.69
C TRP A 582 23.94 19.28 17.57
N LYS A 583 23.86 20.32 18.42
CA LYS A 583 24.89 21.36 18.49
C LYS A 583 26.25 20.81 18.94
N ALA A 584 26.25 19.81 19.82
CA ALA A 584 27.47 19.16 20.29
C ALA A 584 28.14 18.27 19.23
N LEU A 585 27.41 17.81 18.22
CA LEU A 585 27.90 16.94 17.14
C LEU A 585 28.60 17.68 15.97
N ARG A 586 28.92 18.96 16.15
CA ARG A 586 29.63 19.75 15.14
C ARG A 586 30.99 19.14 14.85
N THR A 587 31.20 18.76 13.59
CA THR A 587 32.47 18.20 13.11
C THR A 587 33.08 19.18 12.11
N PRO A 588 34.39 19.47 12.16
CA PRO A 588 35.05 20.30 11.14
C PRO A 588 34.75 19.82 9.71
N GLY A 589 34.46 20.75 8.79
CA GLY A 589 34.08 20.45 7.40
C GLY A 589 32.65 19.94 7.22
N LYS A 590 31.83 19.91 8.28
CA LYS A 590 30.44 19.50 8.22
C LYS A 590 29.52 20.50 8.91
N ARG A 591 28.35 20.73 8.30
CA ARG A 591 27.31 21.61 8.86
C ARG A 591 26.07 20.84 9.25
N ILE A 592 25.42 21.29 10.31
CA ILE A 592 24.09 20.84 10.69
C ILE A 592 23.05 21.80 10.12
N GLY A 593 22.14 21.27 9.31
CA GLY A 593 20.96 21.97 8.81
C GLY A 593 19.71 21.49 9.54
N ILE A 594 18.77 22.41 9.77
CA ILE A 594 17.46 22.11 10.37
C ILE A 594 16.41 22.73 9.47
N GLY A 595 15.55 21.89 8.89
CA GLY A 595 14.39 22.33 8.10
C GLY A 595 13.09 21.91 8.76
N VAL A 596 12.04 22.71 8.60
CA VAL A 596 10.68 22.40 9.06
C VAL A 596 9.72 22.44 7.89
N ALA A 597 8.75 21.52 7.88
CA ALA A 597 7.67 21.50 6.91
C ALA A 597 6.35 21.11 7.55
N SER A 598 5.25 21.79 7.23
CA SER A 598 3.91 21.38 7.65
C SER A 598 3.08 20.88 6.47
N GLY A 599 2.14 19.99 6.77
CA GLY A 599 1.24 19.42 5.79
C GLY A 599 -0.08 19.02 6.43
N PHE A 600 -1.08 18.90 5.59
CA PHE A 600 -2.34 18.25 5.91
C PHE A 600 -2.76 17.39 4.73
N LYS A 601 -3.57 16.37 5.00
CA LYS A 601 -3.98 15.39 4.01
C LYS A 601 -5.43 15.00 4.26
N ASN A 602 -6.14 14.72 3.18
CA ASN A 602 -7.49 14.18 3.25
C ASN A 602 -7.54 12.80 3.92
N VAL A 603 -8.57 12.59 4.73
CA VAL A 603 -9.02 11.29 5.21
C VAL A 603 -10.37 11.01 4.55
N GLY A 604 -10.42 9.94 3.74
CA GLY A 604 -11.55 9.63 2.87
C GLY A 604 -11.24 9.83 1.38
N ALA A 605 -12.07 9.25 0.51
CA ALA A 605 -11.93 9.37 -0.94
C ALA A 605 -12.20 10.80 -1.44
N GLY A 606 -13.27 11.42 -0.92
CA GLY A 606 -13.69 12.80 -1.20
C GLY A 606 -13.93 13.14 -2.68
N LYS A 607 -13.90 14.44 -2.99
CA LYS A 607 -13.99 15.01 -4.35
C LYS A 607 -15.22 14.54 -5.13
N GLY A 608 -16.38 14.49 -4.48
CA GLY A 608 -17.63 14.08 -5.12
C GLY A 608 -17.84 12.57 -5.19
N LYS A 609 -16.88 11.75 -4.74
CA LYS A 609 -17.09 10.29 -4.64
C LYS A 609 -17.93 9.97 -3.40
N VAL A 610 -18.83 9.00 -3.57
CA VAL A 610 -19.47 8.31 -2.44
C VAL A 610 -18.38 7.51 -1.73
N ASP A 611 -18.29 7.72 -0.41
CA ASP A 611 -17.27 7.10 0.42
C ASP A 611 -17.94 6.14 1.39
N ASP A 612 -17.85 4.83 1.11
CA ASP A 612 -18.70 3.81 1.73
C ASP A 612 -17.96 2.58 2.26
N ALA A 613 -18.55 1.93 3.25
CA ALA A 613 -18.08 0.65 3.76
C ALA A 613 -19.24 -0.13 4.37
N GLY A 614 -19.09 -1.44 4.43
CA GLY A 614 -20.02 -2.29 5.15
C GLY A 614 -19.32 -3.35 6.00
N ALA A 615 -20.08 -3.90 6.95
CA ALA A 615 -19.67 -5.00 7.78
C ALA A 615 -20.82 -6.01 7.94
N ILE A 616 -20.46 -7.30 8.01
CA ILE A 616 -21.39 -8.38 8.33
C ILE A 616 -20.86 -9.11 9.56
N PHE A 617 -21.69 -9.22 10.58
CA PHE A 617 -21.42 -9.99 11.79
C PHE A 617 -22.30 -11.23 11.81
N SER A 618 -21.72 -12.39 12.11
CA SER A 618 -22.47 -13.62 12.38
C SER A 618 -21.93 -14.35 13.61
N LEU A 619 -22.83 -15.02 14.35
CA LEU A 619 -22.48 -15.89 15.47
C LEU A 619 -22.17 -17.30 14.94
N ARG A 620 -21.02 -17.84 15.30
CA ARG A 620 -20.61 -19.22 14.95
C ARG A 620 -21.08 -20.20 16.02
N GLU A 621 -21.16 -21.47 15.65
CA GLU A 621 -21.63 -22.55 16.54
C GLU A 621 -20.79 -22.70 17.82
N ASP A 622 -19.51 -22.38 17.77
CA ASP A 622 -18.57 -22.41 18.91
C ASP A 622 -18.62 -21.14 19.77
N GLY A 623 -19.55 -20.23 19.51
CA GLY A 623 -19.68 -18.95 20.22
C GLY A 623 -18.67 -17.89 19.78
N ARG A 624 -17.86 -18.14 18.75
CA ARG A 624 -17.02 -17.11 18.11
C ARG A 624 -17.87 -16.20 17.23
N VAL A 625 -17.35 -14.99 16.98
CA VAL A 625 -17.99 -14.00 16.11
C VAL A 625 -17.20 -13.91 14.80
N LEU A 626 -17.87 -14.04 13.67
CA LEU A 626 -17.28 -13.81 12.35
C LEU A 626 -17.60 -12.38 11.88
N LEU A 627 -16.57 -11.59 11.65
CA LEU A 627 -16.62 -10.27 11.04
C LEU A 627 -16.18 -10.34 9.56
N ARG A 628 -17.09 -10.06 8.63
CA ARG A 628 -16.75 -9.81 7.22
C ARG A 628 -16.76 -8.31 6.99
N ALA A 629 -15.59 -7.71 6.77
CA ALA A 629 -15.44 -6.25 6.71
C ALA A 629 -14.98 -5.76 5.34
N SER A 630 -15.51 -4.59 4.96
CA SER A 630 -15.11 -3.84 3.77
C SER A 630 -13.76 -3.14 3.96
N ALA A 631 -12.69 -3.92 3.95
CA ALA A 631 -11.32 -3.44 4.10
C ALA A 631 -10.35 -4.31 3.31
N VAL A 632 -9.13 -3.80 3.15
CA VAL A 632 -8.00 -4.52 2.54
C VAL A 632 -6.75 -4.10 3.31
N ASP A 633 -6.01 -5.09 3.82
CA ASP A 633 -4.80 -4.86 4.59
C ASP A 633 -3.56 -4.97 3.68
N MET A 634 -2.88 -3.85 3.49
CA MET A 634 -1.63 -3.77 2.74
C MET A 634 -0.39 -4.05 3.63
N GLY A 635 -0.63 -4.42 4.89
CA GLY A 635 0.36 -4.48 5.96
C GLY A 635 0.27 -3.33 6.96
N GLN A 636 -0.67 -2.40 6.81
CA GLN A 636 -0.84 -1.29 7.75
C GLN A 636 -1.56 -1.69 9.05
N GLY A 637 -2.12 -2.90 9.13
CA GLY A 637 -2.76 -3.43 10.35
C GLY A 637 -4.24 -3.02 10.51
N ILE A 638 -4.95 -2.80 9.39
CA ILE A 638 -6.38 -2.43 9.47
C ILE A 638 -7.24 -3.56 10.02
N ARG A 639 -6.89 -4.83 9.72
CA ARG A 639 -7.65 -5.98 10.24
C ARG A 639 -7.65 -5.98 11.76
N THR A 640 -6.49 -5.75 12.35
CA THR A 640 -6.27 -5.63 13.80
C THR A 640 -7.07 -4.46 14.39
N ALA A 641 -7.01 -3.28 13.79
CA ALA A 641 -7.79 -2.12 14.24
C ALA A 641 -9.31 -2.35 14.19
N LEU A 642 -9.83 -3.01 13.15
CA LEU A 642 -11.27 -3.32 13.05
C LEU A 642 -11.72 -4.35 14.08
N VAL A 643 -10.87 -5.33 14.42
CA VAL A 643 -11.15 -6.28 15.51
C VAL A 643 -11.14 -5.58 16.86
N GLN A 644 -10.22 -4.64 17.12
CA GLN A 644 -10.24 -3.83 18.34
C GLN A 644 -11.54 -3.01 18.47
N VAL A 645 -12.00 -2.38 17.38
CA VAL A 645 -13.28 -1.65 17.35
C VAL A 645 -14.46 -2.59 17.64
N ALA A 646 -14.49 -3.75 17.00
CA ALA A 646 -15.56 -4.73 17.21
C ALA A 646 -15.56 -5.27 18.65
N ALA A 647 -14.40 -5.64 19.18
CA ALA A 647 -14.22 -6.15 20.54
C ALA A 647 -14.70 -5.14 21.60
N GLU A 648 -14.31 -3.87 21.46
CA GLU A 648 -14.73 -2.76 22.34
C GLU A 648 -16.26 -2.61 22.36
N VAL A 649 -16.91 -2.60 21.19
CA VAL A 649 -18.36 -2.40 21.08
C VAL A 649 -19.14 -3.61 21.61
N LEU A 650 -18.70 -4.82 21.25
CA LEU A 650 -19.34 -6.07 21.69
C LEU A 650 -19.11 -6.34 23.18
N GLY A 651 -17.97 -5.92 23.72
CA GLY A 651 -17.54 -6.23 25.08
C GLY A 651 -16.97 -7.65 25.21
N ILE A 652 -16.36 -8.18 24.16
CA ILE A 652 -15.75 -9.53 24.13
C ILE A 652 -14.26 -9.42 23.81
N GLU A 653 -13.49 -10.49 24.04
CA GLU A 653 -12.07 -10.50 23.74
C GLU A 653 -11.81 -10.52 22.22
N GLU A 654 -10.77 -9.80 21.78
CA GLU A 654 -10.33 -9.76 20.37
C GLU A 654 -10.14 -11.17 19.78
N GLY A 655 -9.57 -12.10 20.56
CA GLY A 655 -9.34 -13.48 20.16
C GLY A 655 -10.60 -14.33 19.91
N ARG A 656 -11.80 -13.82 20.22
CA ARG A 656 -13.10 -14.44 19.89
C ARG A 656 -13.67 -13.96 18.55
N ILE A 657 -13.00 -13.04 17.86
CA ILE A 657 -13.45 -12.45 16.61
C ILE A 657 -12.57 -12.93 15.47
N ASP A 658 -13.16 -13.63 14.50
CA ASP A 658 -12.52 -13.98 13.23
C ASP A 658 -12.83 -12.90 12.20
N ILE A 659 -11.87 -12.51 11.35
CA ILE A 659 -12.07 -11.45 10.34
C ILE A 659 -11.74 -11.90 8.91
N ILE A 660 -12.69 -11.68 8.00
CA ILE A 660 -12.55 -11.84 6.55
C ILE A 660 -12.63 -10.46 5.88
N THR A 661 -11.70 -10.21 4.97
CA THR A 661 -11.58 -8.95 4.20
C THR A 661 -11.16 -9.26 2.77
N GLY A 662 -11.49 -8.39 1.82
CA GLY A 662 -10.91 -8.44 0.47
C GLY A 662 -11.42 -9.56 -0.45
N ASP A 663 -12.52 -10.24 -0.12
CA ASP A 663 -13.14 -11.26 -0.96
C ASP A 663 -14.49 -10.76 -1.51
N THR A 664 -14.60 -10.62 -2.83
CA THR A 664 -15.79 -10.03 -3.46
C THR A 664 -17.04 -10.89 -3.35
N ALA A 665 -16.93 -12.17 -3.00
CA ALA A 665 -18.07 -13.04 -2.76
C ALA A 665 -18.56 -12.99 -1.31
N LEU A 666 -17.67 -12.68 -0.36
CA LEU A 666 -17.96 -12.76 1.09
C LEU A 666 -18.13 -11.39 1.75
N THR A 667 -17.65 -10.31 1.13
CA THR A 667 -17.69 -8.97 1.71
C THR A 667 -18.62 -8.04 0.95
N ILE A 668 -18.98 -6.92 1.57
CA ILE A 668 -19.83 -5.90 0.96
C ILE A 668 -18.98 -5.07 -0.01
N PRO A 669 -19.48 -4.69 -1.21
CA PRO A 669 -18.77 -3.80 -2.11
C PRO A 669 -18.29 -2.51 -1.44
N HIS A 670 -17.06 -2.09 -1.74
CA HIS A 670 -16.45 -0.90 -1.16
C HIS A 670 -15.39 -0.24 -2.04
N GLY A 671 -15.10 1.04 -1.78
CA GLY A 671 -14.14 1.88 -2.50
C GLY A 671 -12.63 1.55 -2.36
N GLY A 672 -12.26 0.33 -1.96
CA GLY A 672 -10.85 -0.09 -1.82
C GLY A 672 -10.07 0.50 -0.63
N ALA A 673 -8.74 0.32 -0.63
CA ALA A 673 -7.80 0.86 0.36
C ALA A 673 -7.08 2.12 -0.17
N VAL A 674 -7.70 3.29 -0.03
CA VAL A 674 -7.19 4.59 -0.53
C VAL A 674 -7.42 5.72 0.45
N GLY A 675 -6.72 6.86 0.27
CA GLY A 675 -7.04 8.12 0.95
C GLY A 675 -7.12 8.05 2.48
N GLU A 676 -6.38 7.14 3.12
CA GLU A 676 -6.41 6.93 4.59
C GLU A 676 -7.81 6.67 5.17
N ARG A 677 -8.75 6.19 4.33
CA ARG A 677 -10.17 6.12 4.67
C ARG A 677 -10.57 5.02 5.64
N GLN A 678 -9.84 3.90 5.69
CA GLN A 678 -10.40 2.66 6.25
C GLN A 678 -10.66 2.72 7.76
N THR A 679 -9.76 3.32 8.55
CA THR A 679 -10.00 3.46 10.00
C THR A 679 -11.25 4.29 10.28
N LEU A 680 -11.47 5.37 9.51
CA LEU A 680 -12.64 6.22 9.67
C LEU A 680 -13.91 5.55 9.11
N ILE A 681 -13.92 5.19 7.83
CA ILE A 681 -15.12 4.76 7.11
C ILE A 681 -15.44 3.29 7.39
N SER A 682 -14.47 2.39 7.24
CA SER A 682 -14.66 0.96 7.56
C SER A 682 -14.80 0.76 9.06
N GLY A 683 -14.04 1.49 9.89
CA GLY A 683 -14.21 1.46 11.34
C GLY A 683 -15.61 1.90 11.78
N LYS A 684 -16.16 2.95 11.17
CA LYS A 684 -17.54 3.39 11.46
C LYS A 684 -18.58 2.34 11.04
N ALA A 685 -18.41 1.70 9.90
CA ALA A 685 -19.29 0.61 9.47
C ALA A 685 -19.25 -0.57 10.46
N VAL A 686 -18.06 -0.96 10.93
CA VAL A 686 -17.88 -2.02 11.93
C VAL A 686 -18.50 -1.64 13.27
N GLU A 687 -18.29 -0.41 13.73
CA GLU A 687 -18.86 0.09 15.00
C GLU A 687 -20.39 0.03 14.99
N LEU A 688 -21.02 0.54 13.93
CA LEU A 688 -22.48 0.53 13.80
C LEU A 688 -23.04 -0.89 13.64
N ALA A 689 -22.40 -1.73 12.83
CA ALA A 689 -22.81 -3.13 12.66
C ALA A 689 -22.68 -3.93 13.96
N ALA A 690 -21.60 -3.72 14.72
CA ALA A 690 -21.37 -4.39 16.00
C ALA A 690 -22.41 -3.99 17.06
N ARG A 691 -22.85 -2.72 17.09
CA ARG A 691 -23.94 -2.27 17.98
C ARG A 691 -25.26 -2.99 17.65
N GLU A 692 -25.63 -3.04 16.38
CA GLU A 692 -26.86 -3.72 15.96
C GLU A 692 -26.77 -5.23 16.18
N PHE A 693 -25.61 -5.85 15.92
CA PHE A 693 -25.37 -7.26 16.20
C PHE A 693 -25.49 -7.58 17.68
N LYS A 694 -24.88 -6.77 18.57
CA LYS A 694 -25.04 -6.90 20.02
C LYS A 694 -26.50 -6.80 20.45
N ALA A 695 -27.23 -5.82 19.93
CA ALA A 695 -28.66 -5.67 20.23
C ALA A 695 -29.47 -6.89 19.75
N ARG A 696 -29.14 -7.44 18.57
CA ARG A 696 -29.78 -8.65 18.04
C ARG A 696 -29.49 -9.89 18.89
N LEU A 697 -28.24 -10.07 19.34
CA LEU A 697 -27.85 -11.16 20.25
C LEU A 697 -28.64 -11.09 21.56
N LEU A 698 -28.71 -9.91 22.17
CA LEU A 698 -29.45 -9.72 23.43
C LEU A 698 -30.95 -9.95 23.24
N ARG A 699 -31.54 -9.51 22.13
CA ARG A 699 -32.94 -9.82 21.78
C ARG A 699 -33.19 -11.31 21.57
N LYS A 700 -32.27 -12.03 20.95
CA LYS A 700 -32.40 -13.49 20.79
C LYS A 700 -32.18 -14.25 22.10
N ALA A 701 -31.31 -13.74 22.97
CA ALA A 701 -31.11 -14.33 24.28
C ALA A 701 -32.39 -14.34 25.14
N THR A 702 -33.29 -13.35 25.00
CA THR A 702 -34.55 -13.32 25.76
C THR A 702 -35.53 -14.44 25.41
N GLU A 703 -35.38 -15.10 24.26
CA GLU A 703 -36.18 -16.28 23.94
C GLU A 703 -35.80 -17.49 24.80
N PHE A 704 -34.63 -17.43 25.46
CA PHE A 704 -34.08 -18.51 26.27
C PHE A 704 -33.80 -18.10 27.74
N CYS A 705 -34.26 -16.92 28.15
CA CYS A 705 -34.31 -16.50 29.54
C CYS A 705 -35.52 -15.59 29.76
N GLU A 706 -36.21 -15.73 30.90
CA GLU A 706 -37.36 -14.90 31.29
C GLU A 706 -36.93 -13.47 31.68
N ARG A 707 -36.31 -12.74 30.74
CA ARG A 707 -35.72 -11.40 30.92
C ARG A 707 -35.97 -10.55 29.69
N SER A 708 -36.01 -9.23 29.88
CA SER A 708 -36.06 -8.28 28.77
C SER A 708 -34.65 -7.93 28.22
N PRO A 709 -34.51 -7.45 26.97
CA PRO A 709 -33.19 -7.19 26.39
C PRO A 709 -32.39 -6.11 27.15
N GLY A 710 -33.07 -5.15 27.79
CA GLY A 710 -32.43 -4.08 28.57
C GLY A 710 -31.85 -4.56 29.91
N GLU A 711 -32.29 -5.72 30.40
CA GLU A 711 -31.76 -6.36 31.61
C GLU A 711 -30.53 -7.22 31.33
N LEU A 712 -30.25 -7.51 30.04
CA LEU A 712 -29.15 -8.35 29.62
C LEU A 712 -27.92 -7.53 29.20
N LYS A 713 -26.73 -8.07 29.46
CA LYS A 713 -25.46 -7.50 29.00
C LYS A 713 -24.60 -8.58 28.37
N LEU A 714 -23.92 -8.25 27.28
CA LEU A 714 -22.85 -9.08 26.72
C LEU A 714 -21.51 -8.58 27.25
N ARG A 715 -20.76 -9.46 27.92
CA ARG A 715 -19.40 -9.19 28.41
C ARG A 715 -18.58 -10.48 28.49
N GLY A 716 -17.35 -10.48 27.98
CA GLY A 716 -16.43 -11.63 28.06
C GLY A 716 -16.92 -12.89 27.34
N GLY A 717 -17.82 -12.72 26.36
CA GLY A 717 -18.48 -13.83 25.67
C GLY A 717 -19.65 -14.45 26.44
N GLU A 718 -20.08 -13.83 27.55
CA GLU A 718 -21.20 -14.29 28.37
C GLU A 718 -22.40 -13.35 28.25
N ILE A 719 -23.60 -13.93 28.23
CA ILE A 719 -24.85 -13.20 28.42
C ILE A 719 -25.10 -13.14 29.94
N LEU A 720 -25.07 -11.92 30.47
CA LEU A 720 -25.25 -11.64 31.89
C LEU A 720 -26.64 -11.06 32.12
N GLY A 721 -27.32 -11.53 33.17
CA GLY A 721 -28.54 -10.92 33.69
C GLY A 721 -28.25 -9.76 34.67
N PRO A 722 -29.30 -9.28 35.38
CA PRO A 722 -29.16 -8.26 36.41
C PRO A 722 -28.10 -8.61 37.46
N GLY A 723 -27.35 -7.61 37.93
CA GLY A 723 -26.25 -7.82 38.88
C GLY A 723 -24.99 -8.44 38.26
N GLY A 724 -24.97 -8.71 36.95
CA GLY A 724 -23.81 -9.32 36.28
C GLY A 724 -23.76 -10.85 36.42
N ILE A 725 -24.89 -11.48 36.77
CA ILE A 725 -25.00 -12.93 36.93
C ILE A 725 -24.92 -13.60 35.54
N PRO A 726 -23.96 -14.50 35.28
CA PRO A 726 -23.90 -15.24 34.04
C PRO A 726 -25.13 -16.13 33.87
N LEU A 727 -25.81 -16.02 32.72
CA LEU A 727 -26.95 -16.86 32.37
C LEU A 727 -26.51 -18.01 31.46
N PHE A 728 -25.78 -17.68 30.39
CA PHE A 728 -25.22 -18.63 29.44
C PHE A 728 -24.20 -17.95 28.51
N SER A 729 -23.32 -18.74 27.93
CA SER A 729 -22.28 -18.27 27.01
C SER A 729 -22.82 -17.98 25.61
N LEU A 730 -22.05 -17.29 24.77
CA LEU A 730 -22.35 -17.16 23.34
C LEU A 730 -22.40 -18.52 22.62
N ALA A 731 -21.65 -19.52 23.08
CA ALA A 731 -21.69 -20.87 22.53
C ALA A 731 -23.02 -21.57 22.87
N ASP A 732 -23.50 -21.40 24.10
CA ASP A 732 -24.81 -21.91 24.51
C ASP A 732 -25.94 -21.26 23.70
N LEU A 733 -25.87 -19.94 23.49
CA LEU A 733 -26.82 -19.21 22.67
C LEU A 733 -26.80 -19.73 21.22
N ALA A 734 -25.62 -19.91 20.63
CA ALA A 734 -25.49 -20.47 19.28
C ALA A 734 -26.10 -21.88 19.18
N GLY A 735 -25.84 -22.74 20.17
CA GLY A 735 -26.41 -24.08 20.24
C GLY A 735 -27.94 -24.09 20.38
N ARG A 736 -28.51 -23.14 21.14
CA ARG A 736 -29.97 -22.97 21.29
C ARG A 736 -30.62 -22.49 20.00
N LEU A 737 -30.03 -21.49 19.35
CA LEU A 737 -30.48 -20.97 18.05
C LEU A 737 -30.45 -22.05 16.97
N LYS A 738 -29.37 -22.82 16.88
CA LYS A 738 -29.26 -23.95 15.95
C LYS A 738 -30.36 -24.98 16.15
N LYS A 739 -30.70 -25.32 17.41
CA LYS A 739 -31.82 -26.22 17.72
C LYS A 739 -33.18 -25.65 17.31
N ALA A 740 -33.31 -24.32 17.31
CA ALA A 740 -34.49 -23.61 16.83
C ALA A 740 -34.51 -23.40 15.30
N GLY A 741 -33.46 -23.82 14.57
CA GLY A 741 -33.33 -23.58 13.14
C GLY A 741 -33.08 -22.11 12.78
N GLU A 742 -32.51 -21.35 13.71
CA GLU A 742 -32.26 -19.92 13.57
C GLU A 742 -30.77 -19.58 13.53
N GLU A 743 -30.45 -18.46 12.87
CA GLU A 743 -29.11 -17.88 12.84
C GLU A 743 -29.16 -16.39 13.19
N VAL A 744 -28.06 -15.87 13.73
CA VAL A 744 -27.91 -14.44 13.98
C VAL A 744 -26.85 -13.88 13.04
N GLU A 745 -27.32 -13.13 12.06
CA GLU A 745 -26.49 -12.33 11.16
C GLU A 745 -27.00 -10.89 11.12
N VAL A 746 -26.07 -9.93 11.13
CA VAL A 746 -26.36 -8.51 10.92
C VAL A 746 -25.46 -7.98 9.81
N LYS A 747 -26.09 -7.39 8.80
CA LYS A 747 -25.44 -6.68 7.70
C LYS A 747 -25.70 -5.19 7.84
N TYR A 748 -24.64 -4.38 7.80
CA TYR A 748 -24.74 -2.92 7.87
C TYR A 748 -23.91 -2.26 6.78
N TYR A 749 -24.43 -1.15 6.26
CA TYR A 749 -23.76 -0.31 5.26
C TYR A 749 -23.72 1.13 5.76
N TYR A 750 -22.54 1.73 5.70
CA TYR A 750 -22.28 3.12 6.07
C TYR A 750 -21.78 3.90 4.86
N ALA A 751 -22.37 5.07 4.62
CA ALA A 751 -21.87 6.06 3.69
C ALA A 751 -21.50 7.33 4.45
N ALA A 752 -20.32 7.86 4.15
CA ALA A 752 -19.86 9.13 4.70
C ALA A 752 -20.72 10.30 4.20
N PRO A 753 -20.73 11.45 4.90
CA PRO A 753 -21.34 12.67 4.40
C PRO A 753 -20.88 13.01 2.98
N ARG A 754 -21.79 13.58 2.18
CA ARG A 754 -21.52 13.96 0.79
C ARG A 754 -20.33 14.92 0.70
N THR A 755 -19.52 14.74 -0.33
CA THR A 755 -18.40 15.62 -0.66
C THR A 755 -18.57 16.18 -2.07
N PHE A 756 -17.81 17.22 -2.41
CA PHE A 756 -17.89 17.92 -3.70
C PHE A 756 -16.51 18.01 -4.36
N ALA A 757 -16.47 17.92 -5.69
CA ALA A 757 -15.24 18.04 -6.46
C ALA A 757 -14.83 19.52 -6.60
N LEU A 758 -13.53 19.80 -6.70
CA LEU A 758 -13.04 21.17 -6.94
C LEU A 758 -13.58 21.77 -8.24
N ALA A 759 -13.79 20.93 -9.27
CA ALA A 759 -14.34 21.34 -10.55
C ALA A 759 -15.84 21.71 -10.49
N ASP A 760 -16.55 21.36 -9.42
CA ASP A 760 -17.97 21.66 -9.23
C ASP A 760 -18.15 23.09 -8.71
N ARG A 761 -18.00 24.06 -9.62
CA ARG A 761 -18.13 25.49 -9.31
C ARG A 761 -19.52 25.86 -8.82
N GLU A 762 -20.57 25.19 -9.31
CA GLU A 762 -21.94 25.44 -8.87
C GLU A 762 -22.15 25.01 -7.42
N ALA A 763 -21.65 23.83 -7.02
CA ALA A 763 -21.75 23.39 -5.64
C ALA A 763 -21.06 24.37 -4.68
N ARG A 764 -19.89 24.91 -5.05
CA ARG A 764 -19.19 25.92 -4.23
C ARG A 764 -20.01 27.19 -4.00
N LEU A 765 -20.89 27.56 -4.94
CA LEU A 765 -21.71 28.77 -4.86
C LEU A 765 -23.07 28.53 -4.22
N ARG A 766 -23.66 27.35 -4.41
CA ARG A 766 -25.06 27.05 -4.03
C ARG A 766 -25.18 26.21 -2.77
N VAL A 767 -24.20 25.36 -2.46
CA VAL A 767 -24.22 24.55 -1.24
C VAL A 767 -23.86 25.46 -0.07
N PRO A 768 -24.63 25.46 1.02
CA PRO A 768 -24.31 26.26 2.18
C PRO A 768 -22.88 25.97 2.68
N PRO A 769 -22.09 26.99 3.10
CA PRO A 769 -20.71 26.79 3.55
C PRO A 769 -20.55 25.73 4.65
N GLU A 770 -21.58 25.52 5.46
CA GLU A 770 -21.65 24.50 6.49
C GLU A 770 -21.79 23.07 5.95
N GLU A 771 -22.28 22.89 4.73
CA GLU A 771 -22.42 21.58 4.09
C GLU A 771 -21.29 21.31 3.09
N TYR A 772 -20.78 22.36 2.43
CA TYR A 772 -19.74 22.24 1.43
C TYR A 772 -18.43 21.72 2.03
N ARG A 773 -17.97 20.59 1.50
CA ARG A 773 -16.70 19.94 1.87
C ARG A 773 -16.11 19.17 0.71
N ASN A 774 -14.79 19.16 0.61
CA ASN A 774 -14.10 18.33 -0.37
C ASN A 774 -13.79 16.93 0.19
N TYR A 775 -13.64 16.78 1.50
CA TYR A 775 -13.36 15.50 2.16
C TYR A 775 -14.15 15.31 3.46
N PRO A 776 -14.31 14.07 3.94
CA PRO A 776 -14.94 13.81 5.24
C PRO A 776 -14.15 14.36 6.43
N ALA A 777 -12.81 14.27 6.38
CA ALA A 777 -11.91 14.73 7.44
C ALA A 777 -10.50 14.98 6.88
N TYR A 778 -9.61 15.50 7.75
CA TYR A 778 -8.20 15.74 7.45
C TYR A 778 -7.31 15.22 8.58
N ALA A 779 -6.09 14.85 8.23
CA ALA A 779 -4.99 14.60 9.16
C ALA A 779 -3.92 15.68 8.99
N TYR A 780 -3.23 16.05 10.08
CA TYR A 780 -2.26 17.14 10.10
C TYR A 780 -0.89 16.64 10.52
N THR A 781 0.16 17.25 10.00
CA THR A 781 1.53 16.94 10.38
C THR A 781 2.45 18.14 10.30
N THR A 782 3.44 18.16 11.18
CA THR A 782 4.65 18.96 11.01
C THR A 782 5.86 18.07 11.19
N GLN A 783 6.81 18.17 10.26
CA GLN A 783 8.05 17.44 10.26
C GLN A 783 9.24 18.39 10.39
N VAL A 784 10.26 17.96 11.12
CA VAL A 784 11.55 18.62 11.21
C VAL A 784 12.63 17.64 10.79
N ALA A 785 13.45 18.04 9.83
CA ALA A 785 14.61 17.28 9.39
C ALA A 785 15.88 17.91 9.95
N VAL A 786 16.65 17.12 10.71
CA VAL A 786 18.02 17.46 11.09
C VAL A 786 18.97 16.72 10.16
N VAL A 787 19.76 17.48 9.40
CA VAL A 787 20.69 16.95 8.40
C VAL A 787 22.11 17.35 8.73
N GLU A 788 23.06 16.49 8.39
CA GLU A 788 24.48 16.81 8.33
C GLU A 788 24.90 16.91 6.87
N VAL A 789 25.51 18.02 6.49
CA VAL A 789 26.04 18.26 5.14
C VAL A 789 27.55 18.27 5.23
N ASP A 790 28.19 17.40 4.45
CA ASP A 790 29.62 17.42 4.23
C ASP A 790 29.95 18.51 3.19
N GLU A 791 30.69 19.55 3.59
CA GLU A 791 30.91 20.74 2.75
C GLU A 791 31.82 20.44 1.55
N ALA A 792 32.72 19.46 1.67
CA ALA A 792 33.64 19.12 0.60
C ALA A 792 32.98 18.27 -0.50
N THR A 793 32.05 17.39 -0.12
CA THR A 793 31.42 16.44 -1.05
C THR A 793 29.97 16.77 -1.43
N GLY A 794 29.33 17.69 -0.70
CA GLY A 794 27.89 17.96 -0.82
C GLY A 794 27.01 16.82 -0.30
N ARG A 795 27.58 15.77 0.31
CA ARG A 795 26.82 14.61 0.78
C ARG A 795 25.95 15.01 1.96
N VAL A 796 24.65 14.76 1.83
CA VAL A 796 23.65 15.01 2.88
C VAL A 796 23.33 13.70 3.60
N ARG A 797 23.39 13.72 4.94
CA ARG A 797 22.94 12.64 5.80
C ARG A 797 21.81 13.12 6.69
N VAL A 798 20.63 12.51 6.54
CA VAL A 798 19.53 12.71 7.49
C VAL A 798 19.90 12.05 8.82
N ARG A 799 20.02 12.86 9.87
CA ARG A 799 20.38 12.41 11.22
C ARG A 799 19.16 12.08 12.05
N LYS A 800 18.10 12.90 11.93
CA LYS A 800 16.86 12.76 12.67
C LYS A 800 15.70 13.32 11.84
N ILE A 801 14.56 12.64 11.94
CA ILE A 801 13.25 13.20 11.61
C ILE A 801 12.46 13.28 12.91
N ILE A 802 11.94 14.46 13.22
CA ILE A 802 10.94 14.66 14.27
C ILE A 802 9.62 14.86 13.54
N ALA A 803 8.59 14.09 13.89
CA ALA A 803 7.30 14.19 13.25
C ALA A 803 6.19 14.28 14.30
N ALA A 804 5.47 15.39 14.28
CA ALA A 804 4.24 15.56 15.03
C ALA A 804 3.06 15.27 14.09
N HIS A 805 2.12 14.45 14.55
CA HIS A 805 0.95 14.02 13.79
C HIS A 805 -0.30 14.21 14.63
N ASP A 806 -1.36 14.72 14.01
CA ASP A 806 -2.71 14.54 14.49
C ASP A 806 -3.36 13.39 13.70
N CYS A 807 -3.65 12.31 14.40
CA CYS A 807 -4.33 11.13 13.89
C CYS A 807 -5.67 10.88 14.61
N GLY A 808 -6.16 11.86 15.37
CA GLY A 808 -7.29 11.67 16.28
C GLY A 808 -6.90 10.81 17.48
N ARG A 809 -7.51 9.64 17.61
CA ARG A 809 -7.19 8.66 18.66
C ARG A 809 -6.38 7.53 18.04
N ALA A 810 -5.14 7.37 18.51
CA ALA A 810 -4.26 6.26 18.18
C ALA A 810 -4.62 5.01 18.99
#